data_AF-A0AAU3XEN5-F1
#
_entry.id   AF-A0AAU3XEN5-F1
#
_cell.length_a   1.000
_cell.length_b   1.000
_cell.length_c   1.000
_cell.angle_alpha   90.00
_cell.angle_beta   90.00
_cell.angle_gamma   90.00
#
_symmetry.space_group_name_H-M   'P 1'
#
loop_
_entity.id
_entity.type
_entity.pdbx_description
1 polymer ?
#
loop_
_entity_poly.entity_id
_entity_poly.type
_entity_poly.pdbx_seq_one_letter_code
_entity_poly.pdbx_strand_id
1 'polypeptide(L)'
;MVRVSYDYDLMTVLARHLWHLRDELDVTSQTDKTFTAGDIGPRRETTEALEDFYGAWKKSFREGWQVMTDLGNLLDKAGKAFYDQDASQAAGAAQQVTAQVRGEAVRHNEMRKQKLNGKLRADQARRLEVGYRTQQARLKKEQDALVEKRRKFDEQTAAQQKRQEELNREQEELARKREPLLKQQDELQARQQRLWQEEKELLKQREEKLQVKRDELQKEYEALREEQEPLLKRQEELQLRQQQLWADEKALRAEQDAAMEKKVTALEQEQKAYDAKQDGLRERQEALYRERETLLGKGNATQADLDAWQRKQDALGKERDALWESEGKGLAERWDALEQEQRDQEKAFDPFRERQRELDGERDALSRAQEPLTERQDGLQARQKDLWALEKSTQQEVEDAVKGKRDSLDAERADLQTRLDPLDQESKDLQDRQKDLWDDQSDDEDTQTALTEEEKALQQRQQDLQDGFGEEYDKLREWDPDRDPDVGRLRGMRGQLDDLPPEAFVPKGYTVEDANSTTTVSYQLDENGEIKVDKNGDPVETTTTVTNKNTGLSYSETYHALAQDGDSVSTIRSSDGSVTKIYTDSSPEGEADGTMRRYVTDETGRDTLQIWTKRPGGDWELTLDKETYLNSDAGQEDAQQRLDRPPAYLTVENPLVDGDGRPSAPASEGTATQVQEGVTRTNYTGSDGAVTKVVTNENTGTRFVAGANDEIQEIWQRRGDGTWYLRESVTQHERYGDEPPLGTLGENWR
;
A
#
# COMPACT_ATOMS: atom_id res chain seq x y z
N MET A 1 35.07 63.44 -55.17
CA MET A 1 36.22 62.58 -55.53
C MET A 1 36.32 62.64 -57.04
N VAL A 2 37.37 63.27 -57.58
CA VAL A 2 37.58 63.37 -59.03
C VAL A 2 37.87 61.95 -59.51
N ARG A 3 36.90 61.28 -60.13
CA ARG A 3 37.14 59.99 -60.81
C ARG A 3 38.19 60.27 -61.86
N VAL A 4 39.37 59.64 -61.72
CA VAL A 4 40.19 59.36 -62.90
C VAL A 4 39.31 58.45 -63.74
N SER A 5 38.55 59.00 -64.69
CA SER A 5 37.87 58.20 -65.68
C SER A 5 38.98 57.59 -66.53
N TYR A 6 39.41 56.39 -66.16
CA TYR A 6 40.26 55.59 -67.02
C TYR A 6 39.46 55.38 -68.29
N ASP A 7 39.88 56.03 -69.37
CA ASP A 7 39.18 56.02 -70.64
C ASP A 7 39.49 54.66 -71.32
N TYR A 8 38.97 53.57 -70.75
CA TYR A 8 39.17 52.22 -71.26
C TYR A 8 38.59 52.10 -72.68
N ASP A 9 37.56 52.88 -73.01
CA ASP A 9 37.05 53.04 -74.38
C ASP A 9 38.17 53.54 -75.32
N LEU A 10 38.94 54.55 -74.89
CA LEU A 10 40.10 55.04 -75.63
C LEU A 10 41.21 53.97 -75.73
N MET A 11 41.51 53.24 -74.66
CA MET A 11 42.54 52.19 -74.67
C MET A 11 42.19 51.05 -75.62
N THR A 12 40.94 50.58 -75.63
CA THR A 12 40.45 49.55 -76.56
C THR A 12 40.44 50.07 -78.01
N VAL A 13 40.04 51.33 -78.24
CA VAL A 13 40.10 51.95 -79.57
C VAL A 13 41.54 52.09 -80.06
N LEU A 14 42.47 52.50 -79.19
CA LEU A 14 43.90 52.59 -79.51
C LEU A 14 44.49 51.21 -79.82
N ALA A 15 44.14 50.16 -79.06
CA ALA A 15 44.55 48.80 -79.35
C ALA A 15 44.07 48.34 -80.74
N ARG A 16 42.79 48.60 -81.08
CA ARG A 16 42.23 48.30 -82.42
C ARG A 16 42.96 49.06 -83.52
N HIS A 17 43.26 50.35 -83.32
CA HIS A 17 44.03 51.14 -84.29
C HIS A 17 45.47 50.63 -84.45
N LEU A 18 46.12 50.24 -83.35
CA LEU A 18 47.47 49.66 -83.39
C LEU A 18 47.49 48.31 -84.11
N TRP A 19 46.52 47.44 -83.89
CA TRP A 19 46.40 46.19 -84.62
C TRP A 19 46.06 46.42 -86.10
N HIS A 20 45.21 47.38 -86.42
CA HIS A 20 44.92 47.72 -87.82
C HIS A 20 46.18 48.24 -88.54
N LEU A 21 46.92 49.17 -87.92
CA LEU A 21 48.20 49.65 -88.44
C LEU A 21 49.22 48.52 -88.57
N ARG A 22 49.30 47.61 -87.58
CA ARG A 22 50.13 46.40 -87.63
C ARG A 22 49.78 45.54 -88.84
N ASP A 23 48.50 45.31 -89.11
CA ASP A 23 48.04 44.45 -90.20
C ASP A 23 48.30 45.10 -91.56
N GLU A 24 48.06 46.41 -91.70
CA GLU A 24 48.44 47.18 -92.90
C GLU A 24 49.96 47.14 -93.15
N LEU A 25 50.74 47.23 -92.08
CA LEU A 25 52.19 47.11 -92.10
C LEU A 25 52.62 45.68 -92.51
N ASP A 26 52.02 44.64 -91.95
CA ASP A 26 52.33 43.24 -92.33
C ASP A 26 52.10 43.01 -93.83
N VAL A 27 50.94 43.43 -94.36
CA VAL A 27 50.61 43.35 -95.79
C VAL A 27 51.65 44.06 -96.67
N THR A 28 52.14 45.23 -96.25
CA THR A 28 53.18 45.97 -97.00
C THR A 28 54.57 45.36 -96.87
N SER A 29 54.86 44.59 -95.82
CA SER A 29 56.16 43.93 -95.61
C SER A 29 56.30 42.56 -96.26
N GLN A 30 55.19 41.89 -96.58
CA GLN A 30 55.17 40.55 -97.18
C GLN A 30 55.49 40.52 -98.68
N THR A 31 55.68 41.67 -99.33
CA THR A 31 56.19 41.72 -100.71
C THR A 31 57.65 41.29 -100.77
N ASP A 32 57.92 39.99 -100.86
CA ASP A 32 59.27 39.44 -101.07
C ASP A 32 59.85 39.98 -102.38
N LYS A 33 60.77 40.95 -102.27
CA LYS A 33 61.61 41.39 -103.37
C LYS A 33 62.96 40.69 -103.29
N THR A 34 63.12 39.66 -104.11
CA THR A 34 64.44 39.13 -104.43
C THR A 34 65.03 40.00 -105.54
N PHE A 35 66.22 40.55 -105.32
CA PHE A 35 66.89 41.38 -106.31
C PHE A 35 67.78 40.49 -107.16
N THR A 36 67.34 40.10 -108.34
CA THR A 36 68.21 39.31 -109.22
C THR A 36 69.27 40.22 -109.85
N ALA A 37 70.43 39.65 -110.23
CA ALA A 37 71.51 40.41 -110.86
C ALA A 37 71.08 41.14 -112.16
N GLY A 38 69.96 40.76 -112.77
CA GLY A 38 69.37 41.43 -113.93
C GLY A 38 68.63 42.72 -113.61
N ASP A 39 68.14 42.90 -112.38
CA ASP A 39 67.21 43.98 -112.04
C ASP A 39 67.92 45.29 -111.68
N ILE A 40 69.21 45.25 -111.33
CA ILE A 40 69.94 46.40 -110.72
C ILE A 40 71.35 46.61 -111.31
N GLY A 41 71.72 45.83 -112.33
CA GLY A 41 72.99 45.96 -113.05
C GLY A 41 74.08 44.97 -112.57
N PRO A 42 75.20 44.84 -113.32
CA PRO A 42 76.06 43.66 -113.29
C PRO A 42 76.99 43.53 -112.06
N ARG A 43 76.88 44.42 -111.06
CA ARG A 43 77.79 44.43 -109.91
C ARG A 43 77.19 43.63 -108.76
N ARG A 44 77.79 42.46 -108.50
CA ARG A 44 77.43 41.56 -107.41
C ARG A 44 77.39 42.24 -106.03
N GLU A 45 78.35 43.14 -105.77
CA GLU A 45 78.43 43.92 -104.53
C GLU A 45 77.17 44.77 -104.27
N THR A 46 76.52 45.26 -105.33
CA THR A 46 75.29 46.06 -105.21
C THR A 46 74.08 45.20 -104.90
N THR A 47 74.02 43.98 -105.46
CA THR A 47 72.98 42.99 -105.15
C THR A 47 73.09 42.53 -103.70
N GLU A 48 74.29 42.16 -103.24
CA GLU A 48 74.53 41.74 -101.85
C GLU A 48 74.20 42.84 -100.84
N ALA A 49 74.60 44.11 -101.10
CA ALA A 49 74.26 45.23 -100.22
C ALA A 49 72.75 45.54 -100.15
N LEU A 50 72.01 45.30 -101.24
CA LEU A 50 70.55 45.48 -101.25
C LEU A 50 69.82 44.32 -100.58
N GLU A 51 70.31 43.09 -100.71
CA GLU A 51 69.81 41.95 -99.94
C GLU A 51 70.05 42.13 -98.44
N ASP A 52 71.23 42.61 -98.03
CA ASP A 52 71.55 42.91 -96.63
C ASP A 52 70.67 44.05 -96.09
N PHE A 53 70.51 45.14 -96.85
CA PHE A 53 69.59 46.23 -96.49
C PHE A 53 68.16 45.72 -96.35
N TYR A 54 67.68 44.92 -97.31
CA TYR A 54 66.34 44.35 -97.27
C TYR A 54 66.16 43.36 -96.11
N GLY A 55 67.18 42.56 -95.79
CA GLY A 55 67.19 41.67 -94.63
C GLY A 55 67.15 42.42 -93.30
N ALA A 56 67.95 43.48 -93.16
CA ALA A 56 67.92 44.37 -92.00
C ALA A 56 66.58 45.09 -91.88
N TRP A 57 66.04 45.60 -92.99
CA TRP A 57 64.73 46.22 -93.05
C TRP A 57 63.62 45.26 -92.61
N LYS A 58 63.60 44.02 -93.15
CA LYS A 58 62.64 42.98 -92.78
C LYS A 58 62.75 42.58 -91.30
N LYS A 59 63.97 42.58 -90.74
CA LYS A 59 64.20 42.33 -89.31
C LYS A 59 63.65 43.47 -88.45
N SER A 60 64.02 44.72 -88.72
CA SER A 60 63.50 45.89 -87.99
C SER A 60 61.98 46.01 -88.11
N PHE A 61 61.42 45.61 -89.26
CA PHE A 61 59.98 45.56 -89.46
C PHE A 61 59.31 44.50 -88.59
N ARG A 62 59.88 43.29 -88.53
CA ARG A 62 59.37 42.21 -87.68
C ARG A 62 59.47 42.56 -86.20
N GLU A 63 60.53 43.24 -85.78
CA GLU A 63 60.67 43.78 -84.42
C GLU A 63 59.62 44.88 -84.15
N GLY A 64 59.39 45.81 -85.07
CA GLY A 64 58.33 46.81 -84.97
C GLY A 64 56.93 46.20 -84.89
N TRP A 65 56.65 45.20 -85.73
CA TRP A 65 55.40 44.43 -85.74
C TRP A 65 55.16 43.72 -84.40
N GLN A 66 56.21 43.12 -83.83
CA GLN A 66 56.13 42.47 -82.52
C GLN A 66 55.83 43.51 -81.43
N VAL A 67 56.53 44.64 -81.41
CA VAL A 67 56.29 45.72 -80.43
C VAL A 67 54.87 46.28 -80.56
N MET A 68 54.34 46.49 -81.76
CA MET A 68 52.96 46.94 -81.97
C MET A 68 51.93 45.88 -81.55
N THR A 69 52.23 44.59 -81.76
CA THR A 69 51.39 43.49 -81.27
C THR A 69 51.38 43.44 -79.75
N ASP A 70 52.55 43.50 -79.12
CA ASP A 70 52.70 43.46 -77.67
C ASP A 70 52.05 44.69 -77.02
N LEU A 71 52.23 45.88 -77.61
CA LEU A 71 51.60 47.11 -77.14
C LEU A 71 50.07 47.09 -77.31
N GLY A 72 49.57 46.60 -78.46
CA GLY A 72 48.14 46.44 -78.69
C GLY A 72 47.51 45.44 -77.72
N ASN A 73 48.16 44.30 -77.50
CA ASN A 73 47.74 43.30 -76.51
C ASN A 73 47.78 43.85 -75.08
N LEU A 74 48.81 44.63 -74.74
CA LEU A 74 48.92 45.25 -73.42
C LEU A 74 47.84 46.31 -73.20
N LEU A 75 47.55 47.15 -74.20
CA LEU A 75 46.49 48.16 -74.11
C LEU A 75 45.09 47.53 -74.06
N ASP A 76 44.83 46.46 -74.82
CA ASP A 76 43.57 45.72 -74.75
C ASP A 76 43.41 45.02 -73.39
N LYS A 77 44.47 44.34 -72.91
CA LYS A 77 44.48 43.69 -71.59
C LYS A 77 44.30 44.70 -70.45
N ALA A 78 45.00 45.84 -70.51
CA ALA A 78 44.85 46.91 -69.53
C ALA A 78 43.45 47.54 -69.59
N GLY A 79 42.92 47.81 -70.78
CA GLY A 79 41.58 48.35 -70.98
C GLY A 79 40.49 47.45 -70.41
N LYS A 80 40.56 46.14 -70.70
CA LYS A 80 39.65 45.14 -70.14
C LYS A 80 39.78 45.01 -68.62
N ALA A 81 41.00 44.95 -68.09
CA ALA A 81 41.21 44.89 -66.64
C ALA A 81 40.66 46.13 -65.90
N PHE A 82 40.85 47.34 -66.44
CA PHE A 82 40.25 48.56 -65.87
C PHE A 82 38.73 48.56 -65.99
N TYR A 83 38.18 48.06 -67.12
CA TYR A 83 36.74 47.90 -67.27
C TYR A 83 36.18 46.91 -66.24
N ASP A 84 36.80 45.74 -66.06
CA ASP A 84 36.36 44.73 -65.09
C ASP A 84 36.45 45.26 -63.64
N GLN A 85 37.45 46.08 -63.34
CA GLN A 85 37.56 46.75 -62.04
C GLN A 85 36.43 47.77 -61.80
N ASP A 86 36.08 48.60 -62.78
CA ASP A 86 34.98 49.56 -62.66
C ASP A 86 33.62 48.85 -62.67
N ALA A 87 33.47 47.82 -63.52
CA ALA A 87 32.27 47.02 -63.65
C ALA A 87 31.99 46.18 -62.39
N SER A 88 33.01 45.62 -61.74
CA SER A 88 32.85 44.95 -60.44
C SER A 88 32.42 45.93 -59.33
N GLN A 89 32.95 47.15 -59.31
CA GLN A 89 32.50 48.20 -58.38
C GLN A 89 31.05 48.62 -58.66
N ALA A 90 30.68 48.78 -59.93
CA ALA A 90 29.32 49.08 -60.35
C ALA A 90 28.34 47.95 -60.03
N ALA A 91 28.76 46.69 -60.22
CA ALA A 91 27.98 45.51 -59.87
C ALA A 91 27.71 45.45 -58.36
N GLY A 92 28.73 45.66 -57.52
CA GLY A 92 28.58 45.71 -56.07
C GLY A 92 27.67 46.84 -55.60
N ALA A 93 27.79 48.04 -56.20
CA ALA A 93 26.92 49.16 -55.89
C ALA A 93 25.46 48.90 -56.31
N ALA A 94 25.24 48.29 -57.48
CA ALA A 94 23.90 47.94 -57.96
C ALA A 94 23.25 46.85 -57.11
N GLN A 95 24.00 45.85 -56.65
CA GLN A 95 23.51 44.84 -55.70
C GLN A 95 23.09 45.49 -54.37
N GLN A 96 23.87 46.43 -53.83
CA GLN A 96 23.51 47.15 -52.60
C GLN A 96 22.24 47.99 -52.75
N VAL A 97 22.11 48.75 -53.85
CA VAL A 97 20.91 49.56 -54.12
C VAL A 97 19.69 48.65 -54.29
N THR A 98 19.82 47.54 -55.02
CA THR A 98 18.70 46.62 -55.23
C THR A 98 18.29 45.93 -53.94
N ALA A 99 19.26 45.54 -53.09
CA ALA A 99 19.00 45.01 -51.76
C ALA A 99 18.28 46.03 -50.85
N GLN A 100 18.62 47.32 -50.93
CA GLN A 100 17.91 48.38 -50.20
C GLN A 100 16.47 48.54 -50.69
N VAL A 101 16.23 48.62 -52.00
CA VAL A 101 14.88 48.74 -52.57
C VAL A 101 14.02 47.52 -52.23
N ARG A 102 14.59 46.30 -52.29
CA ARG A 102 13.93 45.06 -51.88
C ARG A 102 13.64 45.06 -50.37
N GLY A 103 14.62 45.44 -49.54
CA GLY A 103 14.46 45.53 -48.09
C GLY A 103 13.41 46.55 -47.67
N GLU A 104 13.28 47.67 -48.36
CA GLU A 104 12.22 48.66 -48.12
C GLU A 104 10.83 48.13 -48.51
N ALA A 105 10.71 47.44 -49.65
CA ALA A 105 9.46 46.81 -50.08
C ALA A 105 9.03 45.66 -49.14
N VAL A 106 9.98 44.82 -48.72
CA VAL A 106 9.75 43.74 -47.73
C VAL A 106 9.33 44.32 -46.39
N ARG A 107 10.04 45.35 -45.86
CA ARG A 107 9.65 46.02 -44.61
C ARG A 107 8.27 46.68 -44.70
N HIS A 108 7.91 47.25 -45.85
CA HIS A 108 6.59 47.85 -46.07
C HIS A 108 5.48 46.78 -46.03
N ASN A 109 5.72 45.63 -46.65
CA ASN A 109 4.79 44.49 -46.63
C ASN A 109 4.76 43.80 -45.26
N GLU A 110 5.88 43.67 -44.55
CA GLU A 110 5.94 43.17 -43.17
C GLU A 110 5.22 44.10 -42.20
N MET A 111 5.35 45.43 -42.32
CA MET A 111 4.58 46.36 -41.48
C MET A 111 3.07 46.25 -41.72
N ARG A 112 2.64 46.00 -42.96
CA ARG A 112 1.23 45.71 -43.29
C ARG A 112 0.80 44.37 -42.67
N LYS A 113 1.60 43.32 -42.81
CA LYS A 113 1.36 41.98 -42.25
C LYS A 113 1.34 42.00 -40.72
N GLN A 114 2.24 42.72 -40.06
CA GLN A 114 2.27 42.92 -38.61
C GLN A 114 1.06 43.70 -38.11
N LYS A 115 0.57 44.72 -38.85
CA LYS A 115 -0.67 45.43 -38.48
C LYS A 115 -1.92 44.56 -38.67
N LEU A 116 -1.94 43.70 -39.69
CA LEU A 116 -3.03 42.74 -39.93
C LEU A 116 -3.03 41.63 -38.84
N ASN A 117 -1.86 41.04 -38.57
CA ASN A 117 -1.65 40.01 -37.57
C ASN A 117 -1.83 40.54 -36.15
N GLY A 118 -1.46 41.79 -35.87
CA GLY A 118 -1.72 42.46 -34.60
C GLY A 118 -3.23 42.67 -34.36
N LYS A 119 -4.01 43.00 -35.39
CA LYS A 119 -5.47 43.10 -35.29
C LYS A 119 -6.14 41.72 -35.13
N LEU A 120 -5.64 40.68 -35.80
CA LEU A 120 -6.12 39.29 -35.67
C LEU A 120 -5.79 38.68 -34.29
N ARG A 121 -4.54 38.83 -33.82
CA ARG A 121 -4.12 38.39 -32.48
C ARG A 121 -4.86 39.13 -31.38
N ALA A 122 -5.19 40.42 -31.54
CA ALA A 122 -5.96 41.17 -30.56
C ALA A 122 -7.45 40.75 -30.46
N ASP A 123 -8.08 40.30 -31.54
CA ASP A 123 -9.44 39.72 -31.48
C ASP A 123 -9.41 38.34 -30.84
N GLN A 124 -8.40 37.52 -31.16
CA GLN A 124 -8.25 36.18 -30.61
C GLN A 124 -7.85 36.21 -29.12
N ALA A 125 -6.96 37.12 -28.71
CA ALA A 125 -6.65 37.38 -27.31
C ALA A 125 -7.88 37.83 -26.52
N ARG A 126 -8.76 38.69 -27.09
CA ARG A 126 -10.03 39.04 -26.43
C ARG A 126 -10.97 37.85 -26.27
N ARG A 127 -11.05 36.94 -27.24
CA ARG A 127 -11.87 35.72 -27.11
C ARG A 127 -11.27 34.72 -26.11
N LEU A 128 -9.96 34.56 -26.11
CA LEU A 128 -9.21 33.73 -25.17
C LEU A 128 -9.33 34.28 -23.74
N GLU A 129 -9.23 35.60 -23.55
CA GLU A 129 -9.45 36.29 -22.28
C GLU A 129 -10.90 36.17 -21.80
N VAL A 130 -11.89 36.22 -22.68
CA VAL A 130 -13.31 36.00 -22.30
C VAL A 130 -13.54 34.54 -21.91
N GLY A 131 -12.95 33.57 -22.63
CA GLY A 131 -12.96 32.15 -22.29
C GLY A 131 -12.29 31.87 -20.94
N TYR A 132 -11.10 32.41 -20.73
CA TYR A 132 -10.33 32.33 -19.49
C TYR A 132 -11.04 33.02 -18.32
N ARG A 133 -11.60 34.22 -18.51
CA ARG A 133 -12.42 34.89 -17.46
C ARG A 133 -13.68 34.11 -17.12
N THR A 134 -14.29 33.43 -18.10
CA THR A 134 -15.46 32.57 -17.85
C THR A 134 -15.07 31.31 -17.08
N GLN A 135 -13.94 30.69 -17.43
CA GLN A 135 -13.40 29.52 -16.72
C GLN A 135 -12.88 29.90 -15.33
N GLN A 136 -12.20 31.04 -15.16
CA GLN A 136 -11.83 31.60 -13.87
C GLN A 136 -13.05 31.97 -13.03
N ALA A 137 -14.12 32.52 -13.62
CA ALA A 137 -15.35 32.80 -12.88
C ALA A 137 -16.06 31.50 -12.44
N ARG A 138 -16.00 30.43 -13.24
CA ARG A 138 -16.48 29.10 -12.85
C ARG A 138 -15.62 28.46 -11.77
N LEU A 139 -14.30 28.50 -11.91
CA LEU A 139 -13.34 27.97 -10.95
C LEU A 139 -13.40 28.77 -9.63
N LYS A 140 -13.58 30.09 -9.69
CA LYS A 140 -13.86 30.93 -8.54
C LYS A 140 -15.20 30.60 -7.90
N LYS A 141 -16.25 30.33 -8.69
CA LYS A 141 -17.54 29.87 -8.15
C LYS A 141 -17.45 28.49 -7.50
N GLU A 142 -16.62 27.60 -8.03
CA GLU A 142 -16.32 26.28 -7.44
C GLU A 142 -15.46 26.42 -6.18
N GLN A 143 -14.51 27.35 -6.14
CA GLN A 143 -13.74 27.71 -4.94
C GLN A 143 -14.62 28.35 -3.87
N ASP A 144 -15.47 29.32 -4.22
CA ASP A 144 -16.44 29.93 -3.31
C ASP A 144 -17.44 28.86 -2.80
N ALA A 145 -17.84 27.91 -3.65
CA ALA A 145 -18.65 26.76 -3.23
C ALA A 145 -17.88 25.81 -2.30
N LEU A 146 -16.59 25.57 -2.53
CA LEU A 146 -15.75 24.76 -1.63
C LEU A 146 -15.49 25.47 -0.31
N VAL A 147 -15.31 26.80 -0.31
CA VAL A 147 -15.23 27.63 0.89
C VAL A 147 -16.54 27.59 1.66
N GLU A 148 -17.69 27.66 0.98
CA GLU A 148 -18.99 27.48 1.62
C GLU A 148 -19.20 26.06 2.15
N LYS A 149 -18.72 25.02 1.45
CA LYS A 149 -18.70 23.64 1.96
C LYS A 149 -17.81 23.51 3.20
N ARG A 150 -16.62 24.11 3.21
CA ARG A 150 -15.72 24.17 4.37
C ARG A 150 -16.33 24.94 5.53
N ARG A 151 -16.96 26.08 5.27
CA ARG A 151 -17.65 26.85 6.31
C ARG A 151 -18.78 26.04 6.93
N LYS A 152 -19.57 25.34 6.12
CA LYS A 152 -20.62 24.44 6.62
C LYS A 152 -20.05 23.24 7.38
N PHE A 153 -18.95 22.68 6.90
CA PHE A 153 -18.22 21.63 7.58
C PHE A 153 -17.66 22.13 8.94
N ASP A 154 -17.01 23.29 8.99
CA ASP A 154 -16.55 23.93 10.22
C ASP A 154 -17.70 24.24 11.18
N GLU A 155 -18.87 24.68 10.67
CA GLU A 155 -20.10 24.85 11.44
C GLU A 155 -20.62 23.50 12.00
N GLN A 156 -20.53 22.42 11.22
CA GLN A 156 -20.88 21.06 11.65
C GLN A 156 -19.92 20.53 12.72
N THR A 157 -18.60 20.67 12.52
CA THR A 157 -17.57 20.28 13.49
C THR A 157 -17.70 21.10 14.78
N ALA A 158 -17.98 22.41 14.69
CA ALA A 158 -18.24 23.25 15.86
C ALA A 158 -19.54 22.84 16.59
N ALA A 159 -20.59 22.44 15.85
CA ALA A 159 -21.82 21.91 16.44
C ALA A 159 -21.58 20.55 17.12
N GLN A 160 -20.77 19.67 16.53
CA GLN A 160 -20.36 18.41 17.13
C GLN A 160 -19.50 18.61 18.38
N GLN A 161 -18.57 19.58 18.37
CA GLN A 161 -17.79 19.94 19.56
C GLN A 161 -18.70 20.42 20.70
N LYS A 162 -19.72 21.23 20.39
CA LYS A 162 -20.74 21.62 21.38
C LYS A 162 -21.52 20.43 21.90
N ARG A 163 -21.94 19.49 21.03
CA ARG A 163 -22.58 18.23 21.44
C ARG A 163 -21.66 17.40 22.33
N GLN A 164 -20.36 17.33 22.04
CA GLN A 164 -19.39 16.63 22.88
C GLN A 164 -19.26 17.28 24.26
N GLU A 165 -19.21 18.61 24.33
CA GLU A 165 -19.21 19.34 25.61
C GLU A 165 -20.51 19.13 26.40
N GLU A 166 -21.66 19.14 25.72
CA GLU A 166 -22.97 18.87 26.33
C GLU A 166 -23.04 17.43 26.84
N LEU A 167 -22.64 16.42 26.06
CA LEU A 167 -22.57 15.03 26.50
C LEU A 167 -21.61 14.85 27.68
N ASN A 168 -20.45 15.52 27.66
CA ASN A 168 -19.51 15.47 28.79
C ASN A 168 -20.13 16.07 30.06
N ARG A 169 -20.85 17.20 29.94
CA ARG A 169 -21.59 17.78 31.08
C ARG A 169 -22.70 16.86 31.58
N GLU A 170 -23.49 16.27 30.68
CA GLU A 170 -24.54 15.31 31.04
C GLU A 170 -23.96 14.05 31.71
N GLN A 171 -22.81 13.56 31.24
CA GLN A 171 -22.08 12.45 31.87
C GLN A 171 -21.54 12.82 33.27
N GLU A 172 -21.00 14.03 33.45
CA GLU A 172 -20.55 14.52 34.75
C GLU A 172 -21.73 14.69 35.73
N GLU A 173 -22.87 15.23 35.26
CA GLU A 173 -24.09 15.34 36.05
C GLU A 173 -24.64 13.96 36.43
N LEU A 174 -24.67 13.02 35.49
CA LEU A 174 -25.05 11.63 35.75
C LEU A 174 -24.10 10.97 36.76
N ALA A 175 -22.79 11.19 36.65
CA ALA A 175 -21.81 10.70 37.61
C ALA A 175 -22.06 11.27 39.01
N ARG A 176 -22.35 12.58 39.12
CA ARG A 176 -22.72 13.24 40.39
C ARG A 176 -24.03 12.69 40.97
N LYS A 177 -25.02 12.33 40.15
CA LYS A 177 -26.27 11.69 40.60
C LYS A 177 -26.03 10.25 41.08
N ARG A 178 -25.14 9.51 40.41
CA ARG A 178 -24.83 8.10 40.70
C ARG A 178 -23.96 7.92 41.95
N GLU A 179 -22.94 8.76 42.13
CA GLU A 179 -21.98 8.63 43.23
C GLU A 179 -22.62 8.46 44.63
N PRO A 180 -23.62 9.28 45.06
CA PRO A 180 -24.26 9.08 46.35
C PRO A 180 -25.08 7.78 46.43
N LEU A 181 -25.66 7.31 45.32
CA LEU A 181 -26.40 6.05 45.28
C LEU A 181 -25.45 4.85 45.35
N LEU A 182 -24.28 4.91 44.73
CA LEU A 182 -23.25 3.88 44.88
C LEU A 182 -22.74 3.81 46.32
N LYS A 183 -22.52 4.97 46.97
CA LYS A 183 -22.18 4.99 48.41
C LYS A 183 -23.29 4.38 49.27
N GLN A 184 -24.56 4.68 48.96
CA GLN A 184 -25.70 4.03 49.64
C GLN A 184 -25.74 2.52 49.38
N GLN A 185 -25.37 2.04 48.19
CA GLN A 185 -25.26 0.62 47.88
C GLN A 185 -24.18 -0.06 48.73
N ASP A 186 -23.00 0.56 48.82
CA ASP A 186 -21.89 0.06 49.66
C ASP A 186 -22.28 0.03 51.14
N GLU A 187 -22.97 1.07 51.62
CA GLU A 187 -23.49 1.13 52.99
C GLU A 187 -24.53 0.04 53.26
N LEU A 188 -25.45 -0.21 52.32
CA LEU A 188 -26.43 -1.29 52.41
C LEU A 188 -25.75 -2.66 52.45
N GLN A 189 -24.73 -2.88 51.62
CA GLN A 189 -23.96 -4.12 51.60
C GLN A 189 -23.20 -4.33 52.92
N ALA A 190 -22.61 -3.26 53.48
CA ALA A 190 -21.97 -3.30 54.78
C ALA A 190 -22.97 -3.58 55.91
N ARG A 191 -24.17 -2.99 55.87
CA ARG A 191 -25.26 -3.27 56.83
C ARG A 191 -25.75 -4.72 56.72
N GLN A 192 -25.86 -5.27 55.51
CA GLN A 192 -26.22 -6.67 55.29
C GLN A 192 -25.16 -7.62 55.88
N GLN A 193 -23.87 -7.33 55.69
CA GLN A 193 -22.80 -8.11 56.31
C GLN A 193 -22.85 -8.02 57.84
N ARG A 194 -23.12 -6.84 58.41
CA ARG A 194 -23.30 -6.68 59.86
C ARG A 194 -24.49 -7.48 60.38
N LEU A 195 -25.63 -7.43 59.68
CA LEU A 195 -26.81 -8.21 60.02
C LEU A 195 -26.52 -9.72 60.03
N TRP A 196 -25.74 -10.21 59.06
CA TRP A 196 -25.31 -11.61 59.04
C TRP A 196 -24.41 -11.98 60.23
N GLN A 197 -23.50 -11.09 60.63
CA GLN A 197 -22.67 -11.32 61.83
C GLN A 197 -23.51 -11.29 63.12
N GLU A 198 -24.46 -10.36 63.22
CA GLU A 198 -25.41 -10.29 64.34
C GLU A 198 -26.26 -11.55 64.45
N GLU A 199 -26.82 -12.05 63.33
CA GLU A 199 -27.58 -13.31 63.29
C GLU A 199 -26.72 -14.49 63.75
N LYS A 200 -25.47 -14.58 63.28
CA LYS A 200 -24.55 -15.63 63.67
C LYS A 200 -24.24 -15.60 65.17
N GLU A 201 -24.03 -14.42 65.75
CA GLU A 201 -23.76 -14.27 67.18
C GLU A 201 -25.00 -14.60 68.02
N LEU A 202 -26.19 -14.19 67.58
CA LEU A 202 -27.46 -14.54 68.22
C LEU A 202 -27.70 -16.07 68.21
N LEU A 203 -27.43 -16.74 67.09
CA LEU A 203 -27.49 -18.20 66.98
C LEU A 203 -26.50 -18.89 67.91
N LYS A 204 -25.27 -18.39 68.00
CA LYS A 204 -24.26 -18.91 68.91
C LYS A 204 -24.68 -18.77 70.39
N GLN A 205 -25.17 -17.60 70.78
CA GLN A 205 -25.70 -17.39 72.14
C GLN A 205 -26.89 -18.30 72.45
N ARG A 206 -27.76 -18.57 71.46
CA ARG A 206 -28.86 -19.54 71.58
C ARG A 206 -28.32 -20.95 71.80
N GLU A 207 -27.39 -21.40 70.98
CA GLU A 207 -26.78 -22.74 71.10
C GLU A 207 -26.10 -22.92 72.46
N GLU A 208 -25.33 -21.93 72.93
CA GLU A 208 -24.68 -21.98 74.25
C GLU A 208 -25.70 -22.11 75.38
N LYS A 209 -26.80 -21.34 75.36
CA LYS A 209 -27.88 -21.44 76.36
C LYS A 209 -28.57 -22.81 76.33
N LEU A 210 -28.87 -23.34 75.14
CA LEU A 210 -29.51 -24.65 74.99
C LEU A 210 -28.57 -25.78 75.40
N GLN A 211 -27.28 -25.66 75.11
CA GLN A 211 -26.28 -26.66 75.45
C GLN A 211 -26.13 -26.80 76.96
N VAL A 212 -26.04 -25.69 77.70
CA VAL A 212 -26.01 -25.73 79.17
C VAL A 212 -27.22 -26.47 79.74
N LYS A 213 -28.41 -26.22 79.20
CA LYS A 213 -29.65 -26.90 79.64
C LYS A 213 -29.68 -28.38 79.26
N ARG A 214 -29.18 -28.75 78.08
CA ARG A 214 -29.04 -30.15 77.64
C ARG A 214 -28.06 -30.91 78.55
N ASP A 215 -26.92 -30.30 78.88
CA ASP A 215 -25.90 -30.90 79.73
C ASP A 215 -26.39 -31.06 81.18
N GLU A 216 -27.13 -30.06 81.72
CA GLU A 216 -27.80 -30.16 83.01
C GLU A 216 -28.79 -31.34 83.03
N LEU A 217 -29.67 -31.42 82.02
CA LEU A 217 -30.68 -32.47 81.93
C LEU A 217 -30.06 -33.88 81.76
N GLN A 218 -29.00 -33.99 80.95
CA GLN A 218 -28.27 -35.24 80.73
C GLN A 218 -27.67 -35.77 82.03
N LYS A 219 -27.03 -34.91 82.83
CA LYS A 219 -26.46 -35.29 84.13
C LYS A 219 -27.54 -35.80 85.09
N GLU A 220 -28.72 -35.19 85.09
CA GLU A 220 -29.82 -35.64 85.94
C GLU A 220 -30.41 -36.99 85.47
N TYR A 221 -30.49 -37.25 84.16
CA TYR A 221 -30.86 -38.57 83.63
C TYR A 221 -29.84 -39.65 83.99
N GLU A 222 -28.55 -39.35 83.91
CA GLU A 222 -27.48 -40.27 84.30
C GLU A 222 -27.53 -40.59 85.80
N ALA A 223 -27.69 -39.58 86.66
CA ALA A 223 -27.86 -39.78 88.09
C ALA A 223 -29.11 -40.62 88.41
N LEU A 224 -30.24 -40.36 87.75
CA LEU A 224 -31.46 -41.16 87.91
C LEU A 224 -31.22 -42.63 87.53
N ARG A 225 -30.47 -42.88 86.44
CA ARG A 225 -30.14 -44.24 85.98
C ARG A 225 -29.27 -44.98 86.99
N GLU A 226 -28.25 -44.32 87.55
CA GLU A 226 -27.39 -44.90 88.58
C GLU A 226 -28.17 -45.25 89.86
N GLU A 227 -29.18 -44.45 90.23
CA GLU A 227 -30.07 -44.74 91.36
C GLU A 227 -31.05 -45.90 91.08
N GLN A 228 -31.50 -46.08 89.83
CA GLN A 228 -32.44 -47.15 89.44
C GLN A 228 -31.79 -48.55 89.35
N GLU A 229 -30.53 -48.64 88.89
CA GLU A 229 -29.85 -49.92 88.68
C GLU A 229 -29.80 -50.85 89.91
N PRO A 230 -29.44 -50.38 91.13
CA PRO A 230 -29.43 -51.25 92.30
C PRO A 230 -30.82 -51.73 92.71
N LEU A 231 -31.87 -50.93 92.46
CA LEU A 231 -33.25 -51.33 92.76
C LEU A 231 -33.74 -52.41 91.80
N LEU A 232 -33.37 -52.35 90.52
CA LEU A 232 -33.66 -53.42 89.55
C LEU A 232 -32.99 -54.73 89.97
N LYS A 233 -31.70 -54.68 90.34
CA LYS A 233 -30.98 -55.85 90.88
C LYS A 233 -31.65 -56.42 92.13
N ARG A 234 -32.13 -55.55 93.03
CA ARG A 234 -32.87 -55.98 94.23
C ARG A 234 -34.22 -56.62 93.89
N GLN A 235 -34.90 -56.12 92.87
CA GLN A 235 -36.15 -56.70 92.37
C GLN A 235 -35.94 -58.12 91.84
N GLU A 236 -34.90 -58.33 91.03
CA GLU A 236 -34.52 -59.65 90.49
C GLU A 236 -34.15 -60.62 91.62
N GLU A 237 -33.38 -60.17 92.61
CA GLU A 237 -33.02 -60.96 93.79
C GLU A 237 -34.26 -61.39 94.58
N LEU A 238 -35.21 -60.47 94.81
CA LEU A 238 -36.47 -60.77 95.49
C LEU A 238 -37.34 -61.77 94.71
N GLN A 239 -37.39 -61.65 93.38
CA GLN A 239 -38.09 -62.62 92.54
C GLN A 239 -37.48 -64.01 92.66
N LEU A 240 -36.14 -64.11 92.68
CA LEU A 240 -35.45 -65.39 92.84
C LEU A 240 -35.72 -66.01 94.22
N ARG A 241 -35.64 -65.23 95.30
CA ARG A 241 -35.96 -65.69 96.66
C ARG A 241 -37.41 -66.16 96.78
N GLN A 242 -38.35 -65.48 96.12
CA GLN A 242 -39.75 -65.89 96.06
C GLN A 242 -39.92 -67.26 95.37
N GLN A 243 -39.25 -67.46 94.24
CA GLN A 243 -39.29 -68.73 93.51
C GLN A 243 -38.70 -69.88 94.34
N GLN A 244 -37.58 -69.61 95.05
CA GLN A 244 -36.96 -70.57 95.96
C GLN A 244 -37.91 -70.93 97.11
N LEU A 245 -38.55 -69.94 97.74
CA LEU A 245 -39.49 -70.17 98.83
C LEU A 245 -40.66 -71.08 98.40
N TRP A 246 -41.24 -70.83 97.23
CA TRP A 246 -42.32 -71.68 96.69
C TRP A 246 -41.85 -73.10 96.36
N ALA A 247 -40.61 -73.26 95.87
CA ALA A 247 -40.04 -74.56 95.58
C ALA A 247 -39.84 -75.38 96.87
N ASP A 248 -39.29 -74.75 97.91
CA ASP A 248 -39.07 -75.35 99.22
C ASP A 248 -40.40 -75.71 99.91
N GLU A 249 -41.40 -74.82 99.88
CA GLU A 249 -42.73 -75.08 100.43
C GLU A 249 -43.40 -76.28 99.73
N LYS A 250 -43.32 -76.33 98.40
CA LYS A 250 -43.86 -77.44 97.60
C LYS A 250 -43.15 -78.75 97.89
N ALA A 251 -41.82 -78.72 98.06
CA ALA A 251 -41.03 -79.90 98.39
C ALA A 251 -41.40 -80.44 99.78
N LEU A 252 -41.50 -79.56 100.78
CA LEU A 252 -41.92 -79.96 102.13
C LEU A 252 -43.32 -80.56 102.13
N ARG A 253 -44.26 -79.97 101.40
CA ARG A 253 -45.64 -80.48 101.29
C ARG A 253 -45.68 -81.88 100.67
N ALA A 254 -44.93 -82.10 99.59
CA ALA A 254 -44.82 -83.41 98.97
C ALA A 254 -44.19 -84.47 99.90
N GLU A 255 -43.19 -84.08 100.70
CA GLU A 255 -42.58 -84.97 101.70
C GLU A 255 -43.56 -85.34 102.82
N GLN A 256 -44.30 -84.35 103.34
CA GLN A 256 -45.32 -84.57 104.37
C GLN A 256 -46.48 -85.44 103.86
N ASP A 257 -47.05 -85.12 102.70
CA ASP A 257 -48.15 -85.89 102.09
C ASP A 257 -47.73 -87.36 101.91
N ALA A 258 -46.53 -87.61 101.38
CA ALA A 258 -46.01 -88.96 101.17
C ALA A 258 -45.73 -89.71 102.49
N ALA A 259 -45.29 -89.01 103.54
CA ALA A 259 -45.09 -89.60 104.86
C ALA A 259 -46.43 -89.94 105.53
N MET A 260 -47.43 -89.06 105.40
CA MET A 260 -48.78 -89.24 105.94
C MET A 260 -49.51 -90.39 105.25
N GLU A 261 -49.46 -90.46 103.91
CA GLU A 261 -50.08 -91.55 103.16
C GLU A 261 -49.54 -92.92 103.61
N LYS A 262 -48.23 -93.04 103.82
CA LYS A 262 -47.61 -94.27 104.35
C LYS A 262 -48.12 -94.64 105.75
N LYS A 263 -48.31 -93.67 106.64
CA LYS A 263 -48.80 -93.90 108.00
C LYS A 263 -50.29 -94.24 108.03
N VAL A 264 -51.11 -93.51 107.28
CA VAL A 264 -52.55 -93.77 107.13
C VAL A 264 -52.77 -95.16 106.56
N THR A 265 -52.09 -95.53 105.48
CA THR A 265 -52.23 -96.85 104.85
C THR A 265 -51.82 -97.99 105.79
N ALA A 266 -50.77 -97.80 106.60
CA ALA A 266 -50.38 -98.76 107.63
C ALA A 266 -51.44 -98.90 108.75
N LEU A 267 -51.95 -97.78 109.26
CA LEU A 267 -53.00 -97.79 110.30
C LEU A 267 -54.33 -98.34 109.78
N GLU A 268 -54.71 -98.08 108.53
CA GLU A 268 -55.87 -98.69 107.90
C GLU A 268 -55.75 -100.21 107.78
N GLN A 269 -54.55 -100.73 107.52
CA GLN A 269 -54.31 -102.18 107.51
C GLN A 269 -54.44 -102.78 108.90
N GLU A 270 -53.90 -102.11 109.93
CA GLU A 270 -54.06 -102.52 111.32
C GLU A 270 -55.53 -102.48 111.77
N GLN A 271 -56.27 -101.42 111.40
CA GLN A 271 -57.72 -101.29 111.65
C GLN A 271 -58.51 -102.40 110.99
N LYS A 272 -58.27 -102.69 109.70
CA LYS A 272 -58.94 -103.80 109.01
C LYS A 272 -58.67 -105.15 109.69
N ALA A 273 -57.44 -105.37 110.17
CA ALA A 273 -57.11 -106.59 110.90
C ALA A 273 -57.81 -106.66 112.27
N TYR A 274 -57.92 -105.54 112.97
CA TYR A 274 -58.66 -105.42 114.23
C TYR A 274 -60.16 -105.66 114.04
N ASP A 275 -60.77 -105.01 113.05
CA ASP A 275 -62.19 -105.14 112.71
C ASP A 275 -62.53 -106.58 112.33
N ALA A 276 -61.68 -107.25 111.54
CA ALA A 276 -61.87 -108.66 111.20
C ALA A 276 -61.85 -109.58 112.45
N LYS A 277 -61.01 -109.27 113.45
CA LYS A 277 -61.01 -110.00 114.73
C LYS A 277 -62.27 -109.72 115.55
N GLN A 278 -62.72 -108.46 115.60
CA GLN A 278 -63.98 -108.08 116.25
C GLN A 278 -65.19 -108.75 115.60
N ASP A 279 -65.26 -108.77 114.27
CA ASP A 279 -66.30 -109.47 113.51
C ASP A 279 -66.29 -110.97 113.81
N GLY A 280 -65.11 -111.60 113.84
CA GLY A 280 -64.98 -113.01 114.23
C GLY A 280 -65.46 -113.27 115.67
N LEU A 281 -65.19 -112.36 116.62
CA LEU A 281 -65.73 -112.45 117.98
C LEU A 281 -67.26 -112.26 118.01
N ARG A 282 -67.79 -111.34 117.19
CA ARG A 282 -69.23 -111.10 117.05
C ARG A 282 -69.95 -112.32 116.46
N GLU A 283 -69.39 -112.96 115.44
CA GLU A 283 -69.91 -114.21 114.89
C GLU A 283 -69.92 -115.33 115.94
N ARG A 284 -68.86 -115.44 116.75
CA ARG A 284 -68.84 -116.38 117.90
C ARG A 284 -69.93 -116.04 118.92
N GLN A 285 -70.17 -114.76 119.19
CA GLN A 285 -71.23 -114.31 120.10
C GLN A 285 -72.61 -114.72 119.56
N GLU A 286 -72.88 -114.49 118.28
CA GLU A 286 -74.11 -114.89 117.63
C GLU A 286 -74.29 -116.43 117.63
N ALA A 287 -73.21 -117.18 117.40
CA ALA A 287 -73.21 -118.63 117.50
C ALA A 287 -73.52 -119.12 118.92
N LEU A 288 -72.95 -118.48 119.96
CA LEU A 288 -73.28 -118.77 121.36
C LEU A 288 -74.74 -118.46 121.68
N TYR A 289 -75.31 -117.37 121.15
CA TYR A 289 -76.75 -117.08 121.32
C TYR A 289 -77.62 -118.18 120.69
N ARG A 290 -77.28 -118.63 119.48
CA ARG A 290 -77.98 -119.76 118.84
C ARG A 290 -77.81 -121.06 119.63
N GLU A 291 -76.63 -121.35 120.17
CA GLU A 291 -76.39 -122.51 121.04
C GLU A 291 -77.34 -122.48 122.24
N ARG A 292 -77.45 -121.34 122.92
CA ARG A 292 -78.39 -121.15 124.06
C ARG A 292 -79.84 -121.36 123.66
N GLU A 293 -80.28 -120.78 122.54
CA GLU A 293 -81.64 -120.98 122.03
C GLU A 293 -81.92 -122.45 121.77
N THR A 294 -80.98 -123.19 121.18
CA THR A 294 -81.14 -124.63 120.92
C THR A 294 -81.15 -125.47 122.20
N LEU A 295 -80.32 -125.13 123.19
CA LEU A 295 -80.31 -125.80 124.50
C LEU A 295 -81.66 -125.62 125.20
N LEU A 296 -82.19 -124.40 125.23
CA LEU A 296 -83.49 -124.10 125.85
C LEU A 296 -84.67 -124.73 125.07
N GLY A 297 -84.58 -124.78 123.74
CA GLY A 297 -85.65 -125.30 122.89
C GLY A 297 -85.86 -126.82 122.92
N LYS A 298 -84.83 -127.62 123.28
CA LYS A 298 -84.93 -129.09 123.35
C LYS A 298 -85.61 -129.63 124.63
N GLY A 299 -85.85 -128.77 125.63
CA GLY A 299 -86.64 -129.10 126.82
C GLY A 299 -85.94 -129.96 127.89
N ASN A 300 -84.65 -130.22 127.74
CA ASN A 300 -83.84 -131.08 128.61
C ASN A 300 -82.42 -130.55 128.87
N ALA A 301 -82.19 -129.24 128.73
CA ALA A 301 -80.94 -128.61 129.17
C ALA A 301 -80.77 -128.75 130.69
N THR A 302 -79.63 -129.28 131.12
CA THR A 302 -79.28 -129.39 132.54
C THR A 302 -78.66 -128.09 133.05
N GLN A 303 -78.65 -127.90 134.38
CA GLN A 303 -77.95 -126.76 135.00
C GLN A 303 -76.47 -126.70 134.59
N ALA A 304 -75.83 -127.86 134.44
CA ALA A 304 -74.45 -127.96 133.98
C ALA A 304 -74.27 -127.42 132.55
N ASP A 305 -75.26 -127.58 131.66
CA ASP A 305 -75.21 -127.07 130.29
C ASP A 305 -75.34 -125.53 130.26
N LEU A 306 -76.21 -124.95 131.10
CA LEU A 306 -76.35 -123.50 131.23
C LEU A 306 -75.11 -122.86 131.86
N ASP A 307 -74.53 -123.49 132.89
CA ASP A 307 -73.28 -123.02 133.51
C ASP A 307 -72.10 -123.11 132.52
N ALA A 308 -72.04 -124.17 131.70
CA ALA A 308 -71.04 -124.31 130.65
C ALA A 308 -71.18 -123.22 129.57
N TRP A 309 -72.42 -122.90 129.16
CA TRP A 309 -72.69 -121.79 128.24
C TRP A 309 -72.29 -120.44 128.84
N GLN A 310 -72.65 -120.17 130.10
CA GLN A 310 -72.29 -118.93 130.77
C GLN A 310 -70.76 -118.76 130.84
N ARG A 311 -70.01 -119.83 131.12
CA ARG A 311 -68.54 -119.80 131.08
C ARG A 311 -68.01 -119.47 129.68
N LYS A 312 -68.61 -119.97 128.61
CA LYS A 312 -68.25 -119.60 127.23
C LYS A 312 -68.53 -118.12 126.96
N GLN A 313 -69.65 -117.59 127.44
CA GLN A 313 -70.02 -116.18 127.29
C GLN A 313 -69.06 -115.25 128.05
N ASP A 314 -68.75 -115.59 129.31
CA ASP A 314 -67.79 -114.83 130.11
C ASP A 314 -66.38 -114.90 129.52
N ALA A 315 -65.99 -116.04 128.96
CA ALA A 315 -64.72 -116.20 128.24
C ALA A 315 -64.67 -115.33 126.98
N LEU A 316 -65.75 -115.29 126.19
CA LEU A 316 -65.84 -114.42 125.01
C LEU A 316 -65.80 -112.93 125.38
N GLY A 317 -66.48 -112.54 126.47
CA GLY A 317 -66.38 -111.19 127.02
C GLY A 317 -64.93 -110.82 127.37
N LYS A 318 -64.22 -111.74 128.03
CA LYS A 318 -62.78 -111.56 128.33
C LYS A 318 -61.91 -111.53 127.08
N GLU A 319 -62.21 -112.32 126.05
CA GLU A 319 -61.49 -112.27 124.76
C GLU A 319 -61.68 -110.92 124.06
N ARG A 320 -62.90 -110.37 124.08
CA ARG A 320 -63.19 -109.05 123.50
C ARG A 320 -62.50 -107.93 124.29
N ASP A 321 -62.58 -107.96 125.61
CA ASP A 321 -61.95 -106.96 126.45
C ASP A 321 -60.42 -107.06 126.33
N ALA A 322 -59.86 -108.27 126.26
CA ALA A 322 -58.43 -108.49 126.00
C ALA A 322 -58.00 -108.00 124.61
N LEU A 323 -58.80 -108.21 123.57
CA LEU A 323 -58.53 -107.70 122.22
C LEU A 323 -58.55 -106.17 122.17
N TRP A 324 -59.50 -105.53 122.87
CA TRP A 324 -59.50 -104.09 123.04
C TRP A 324 -58.25 -103.59 123.78
N GLU A 325 -57.89 -104.20 124.90
CA GLU A 325 -56.70 -103.79 125.67
C GLU A 325 -55.38 -104.07 124.93
N SER A 326 -55.28 -105.16 124.17
CA SER A 326 -54.04 -105.52 123.47
C SER A 326 -53.84 -104.77 122.15
N GLU A 327 -54.92 -104.51 121.42
CA GLU A 327 -54.85 -103.96 120.06
C GLU A 327 -55.70 -102.70 119.86
N GLY A 328 -56.95 -102.68 120.34
CA GLY A 328 -57.88 -101.56 120.10
C GLY A 328 -57.44 -100.24 120.72
N LYS A 329 -56.97 -100.29 121.98
CA LYS A 329 -56.45 -99.12 122.69
C LYS A 329 -55.19 -98.56 122.03
N GLY A 330 -54.24 -99.43 121.68
CA GLY A 330 -53.01 -99.02 120.99
C GLY A 330 -53.28 -98.45 119.60
N LEU A 331 -54.30 -98.95 118.91
CA LEU A 331 -54.71 -98.43 117.60
C LEU A 331 -55.37 -97.04 117.71
N ALA A 332 -56.23 -96.82 118.69
CA ALA A 332 -56.83 -95.51 118.97
C ALA A 332 -55.76 -94.47 119.31
N GLU A 333 -54.81 -94.80 120.19
CA GLU A 333 -53.69 -93.92 120.54
C GLU A 333 -52.82 -93.56 119.31
N ARG A 334 -52.65 -94.48 118.35
CA ARG A 334 -51.92 -94.21 117.10
C ARG A 334 -52.69 -93.32 116.13
N TRP A 335 -54.01 -93.43 116.05
CA TRP A 335 -54.85 -92.52 115.27
C TRP A 335 -54.83 -91.10 115.87
N ASP A 336 -54.95 -90.98 117.20
CA ASP A 336 -54.83 -89.69 117.89
C ASP A 336 -53.45 -89.06 117.68
N ALA A 337 -52.38 -89.87 117.76
CA ALA A 337 -51.01 -89.43 117.49
C ALA A 337 -50.83 -88.97 116.03
N LEU A 338 -51.47 -89.64 115.07
CA LEU A 338 -51.45 -89.24 113.66
C LEU A 338 -52.18 -87.91 113.44
N GLU A 339 -53.33 -87.69 114.09
CA GLU A 339 -54.04 -86.41 114.03
C GLU A 339 -53.20 -85.28 114.65
N GLN A 340 -52.54 -85.55 115.77
CA GLN A 340 -51.65 -84.60 116.40
C GLN A 340 -50.44 -84.28 115.50
N GLU A 341 -49.87 -85.28 114.83
CA GLU A 341 -48.79 -85.09 113.86
C GLU A 341 -49.23 -84.25 112.65
N GLN A 342 -50.46 -84.42 112.13
CA GLN A 342 -51.00 -83.55 111.07
C GLN A 342 -51.03 -82.08 111.52
N ARG A 343 -51.50 -81.81 112.75
CA ARG A 343 -51.51 -80.44 113.30
C ARG A 343 -50.10 -79.87 113.47
N ASP A 344 -49.13 -80.70 113.81
CA ASP A 344 -47.74 -80.26 113.95
C ASP A 344 -47.04 -80.09 112.58
N GLN A 345 -47.42 -80.87 111.57
CA GLN A 345 -47.00 -80.69 110.17
C GLN A 345 -47.53 -79.37 109.58
N GLU A 346 -48.77 -78.97 109.91
CA GLU A 346 -49.29 -77.64 109.54
C GLU A 346 -48.46 -76.50 110.12
N LYS A 347 -48.01 -76.63 111.38
CA LYS A 347 -47.11 -75.64 112.01
C LYS A 347 -45.72 -75.61 111.38
N ALA A 348 -45.26 -76.70 110.75
CA ALA A 348 -43.98 -76.71 110.05
C ALA A 348 -43.97 -75.77 108.83
N PHE A 349 -45.13 -75.28 108.38
CA PHE A 349 -45.24 -74.23 107.36
C PHE A 349 -45.16 -72.80 107.93
N ASP A 350 -45.20 -72.60 109.25
CA ASP A 350 -45.11 -71.27 109.84
C ASP A 350 -43.82 -70.51 109.45
N PRO A 351 -42.63 -71.13 109.40
CA PRO A 351 -41.42 -70.48 108.89
C PRO A 351 -41.52 -70.00 107.43
N PHE A 352 -42.28 -70.71 106.58
CA PHE A 352 -42.54 -70.29 105.19
C PHE A 352 -43.45 -69.08 105.14
N ARG A 353 -44.49 -69.05 105.99
CA ARG A 353 -45.40 -67.90 106.11
C ARG A 353 -44.67 -66.67 106.65
N GLU A 354 -43.73 -66.84 107.58
CA GLU A 354 -42.88 -65.76 108.07
C GLU A 354 -41.96 -65.23 106.96
N ARG A 355 -41.24 -66.10 106.25
CA ARG A 355 -40.41 -65.70 105.10
C ARG A 355 -41.22 -65.03 103.98
N GLN A 356 -42.45 -65.48 103.73
CA GLN A 356 -43.33 -64.83 102.76
C GLN A 356 -43.65 -63.40 103.18
N ARG A 357 -44.01 -63.17 104.46
CA ARG A 357 -44.25 -61.83 105.00
C ARG A 357 -43.00 -60.94 104.93
N GLU A 358 -41.81 -61.50 105.16
CA GLU A 358 -40.55 -60.76 105.01
C GLU A 358 -40.32 -60.34 103.56
N LEU A 359 -40.50 -61.25 102.59
CA LEU A 359 -40.39 -60.93 101.16
C LEU A 359 -41.42 -59.90 100.70
N ASP A 360 -42.66 -59.98 101.19
CA ASP A 360 -43.70 -59.00 100.91
C ASP A 360 -43.33 -57.63 101.52
N GLY A 361 -42.80 -57.60 102.74
CA GLY A 361 -42.28 -56.38 103.36
C GLY A 361 -41.11 -55.76 102.60
N GLU A 362 -40.17 -56.58 102.09
CA GLU A 362 -39.07 -56.10 101.24
C GLU A 362 -39.57 -55.58 99.88
N ARG A 363 -40.62 -56.19 99.29
CA ARG A 363 -41.27 -55.71 98.06
C ARG A 363 -41.98 -54.37 98.25
N ASP A 364 -42.67 -54.20 99.37
CA ASP A 364 -43.31 -52.94 99.73
C ASP A 364 -42.26 -51.85 99.95
N ALA A 365 -41.16 -52.17 100.64
CA ALA A 365 -40.04 -51.25 100.83
C ALA A 365 -39.38 -50.86 99.50
N LEU A 366 -39.19 -51.82 98.59
CA LEU A 366 -38.66 -51.58 97.25
C LEU A 366 -39.61 -50.69 96.42
N SER A 367 -40.92 -50.92 96.48
CA SER A 367 -41.91 -50.10 95.79
C SER A 367 -41.89 -48.66 96.29
N ARG A 368 -41.81 -48.45 97.61
CA ARG A 368 -41.65 -47.10 98.20
C ARG A 368 -40.33 -46.43 97.81
N ALA A 369 -39.26 -47.20 97.61
CA ALA A 369 -37.99 -46.66 97.14
C ALA A 369 -38.01 -46.26 95.64
N GLN A 370 -38.87 -46.89 94.83
CA GLN A 370 -39.06 -46.56 93.40
C GLN A 370 -39.96 -45.34 93.16
N GLU A 371 -40.88 -45.04 94.07
CA GLU A 371 -41.81 -43.91 93.99
C GLU A 371 -41.11 -42.55 93.73
N PRO A 372 -40.10 -42.11 94.52
CA PRO A 372 -39.43 -40.83 94.27
C PRO A 372 -38.62 -40.81 92.96
N LEU A 373 -38.19 -41.97 92.46
CA LEU A 373 -37.51 -42.06 91.16
C LEU A 373 -38.49 -41.89 90.00
N THR A 374 -39.71 -42.37 90.15
CA THR A 374 -40.80 -42.17 89.17
C THR A 374 -41.18 -40.69 89.10
N GLU A 375 -41.34 -40.04 90.26
CA GLU A 375 -41.58 -38.58 90.32
C GLU A 375 -40.43 -37.79 89.67
N ARG A 376 -39.18 -38.17 89.91
CA ARG A 376 -38.02 -37.57 89.24
C ARG A 376 -38.04 -37.81 87.74
N GLN A 377 -38.42 -39.01 87.27
CA GLN A 377 -38.53 -39.31 85.85
C GLN A 377 -39.58 -38.43 85.16
N ASP A 378 -40.74 -38.25 85.78
CA ASP A 378 -41.79 -37.35 85.28
C ASP A 378 -41.32 -35.89 85.29
N GLY A 379 -40.60 -35.47 86.34
CA GLY A 379 -39.96 -34.16 86.43
C GLY A 379 -38.93 -33.90 85.32
N LEU A 380 -38.12 -34.90 84.96
CA LEU A 380 -37.16 -34.80 83.85
C LEU A 380 -37.88 -34.74 82.50
N GLN A 381 -38.95 -35.51 82.30
CA GLN A 381 -39.76 -35.41 81.08
C GLN A 381 -40.42 -34.03 80.94
N ALA A 382 -40.88 -33.43 82.04
CA ALA A 382 -41.40 -32.07 82.04
C ALA A 382 -40.31 -31.06 81.64
N ARG A 383 -39.12 -31.16 82.24
CA ARG A 383 -37.97 -30.31 81.89
C ARG A 383 -37.50 -30.49 80.44
N GLN A 384 -37.60 -31.71 79.89
CA GLN A 384 -37.33 -31.96 78.48
C GLN A 384 -38.32 -31.23 77.57
N LYS A 385 -39.61 -31.23 77.92
CA LYS A 385 -40.63 -30.45 77.20
C LYS A 385 -40.37 -28.95 77.31
N ASP A 386 -39.98 -28.47 78.50
CA ASP A 386 -39.62 -27.07 78.71
C ASP A 386 -38.39 -26.67 77.88
N LEU A 387 -37.40 -27.56 77.74
CA LEU A 387 -36.25 -27.35 76.85
C LEU A 387 -36.67 -27.22 75.39
N TRP A 388 -37.60 -28.05 74.91
CA TRP A 388 -38.14 -27.91 73.55
C TRP A 388 -38.92 -26.60 73.36
N ALA A 389 -39.71 -26.19 74.36
CA ALA A 389 -40.40 -24.91 74.34
C ALA A 389 -39.41 -23.73 74.30
N LEU A 390 -38.33 -23.80 75.08
CA LEU A 390 -37.24 -22.84 75.08
C LEU A 390 -36.51 -22.80 73.73
N GLU A 391 -36.23 -23.95 73.12
CA GLU A 391 -35.60 -24.05 71.81
C GLU A 391 -36.43 -23.39 70.72
N LYS A 392 -37.75 -23.57 70.77
CA LYS A 392 -38.70 -22.92 69.86
C LYS A 392 -38.82 -21.42 70.12
N SER A 393 -38.93 -21.01 71.37
CA SER A 393 -39.02 -19.59 71.75
C SER A 393 -37.78 -18.82 71.34
N THR A 394 -36.59 -19.36 71.64
CA THR A 394 -35.31 -18.72 71.29
C THR A 394 -35.07 -18.71 69.79
N GLN A 395 -35.52 -19.73 69.04
CA GLN A 395 -35.50 -19.69 67.58
C GLN A 395 -36.35 -18.53 67.05
N GLN A 396 -37.57 -18.39 67.57
CA GLN A 396 -38.50 -17.35 67.16
C GLN A 396 -37.98 -15.95 67.52
N GLU A 397 -37.32 -15.77 68.67
CA GLU A 397 -36.66 -14.50 69.04
C GLU A 397 -35.57 -14.10 68.03
N VAL A 398 -34.75 -15.05 67.57
CA VAL A 398 -33.71 -14.77 66.55
C VAL A 398 -34.35 -14.42 65.21
N GLU A 399 -35.36 -15.18 64.80
CA GLU A 399 -36.10 -14.93 63.55
C GLU A 399 -36.78 -13.55 63.58
N ASP A 400 -37.48 -13.21 64.65
CA ASP A 400 -38.17 -11.92 64.79
C ASP A 400 -37.16 -10.75 64.84
N ALA A 401 -36.02 -10.91 65.52
CA ALA A 401 -34.97 -9.90 65.61
C ALA A 401 -34.29 -9.60 64.26
N VAL A 402 -34.13 -10.62 63.41
CA VAL A 402 -33.48 -10.49 62.10
C VAL A 402 -34.48 -10.09 61.02
N LYS A 403 -35.71 -10.61 61.07
CA LYS A 403 -36.74 -10.39 60.05
C LYS A 403 -37.05 -8.92 59.83
N GLY A 404 -37.31 -8.16 60.90
CA GLY A 404 -37.63 -6.72 60.76
C GLY A 404 -36.49 -5.92 60.12
N LYS A 405 -35.24 -6.25 60.44
CA LYS A 405 -34.06 -5.61 59.85
C LYS A 405 -33.83 -6.06 58.39
N ARG A 406 -34.12 -7.33 58.07
CA ARG A 406 -34.02 -7.88 56.71
C ARG A 406 -35.06 -7.25 55.78
N ASP A 407 -36.32 -7.18 56.23
CA ASP A 407 -37.40 -6.53 55.50
C ASP A 407 -37.08 -5.05 55.24
N SER A 408 -36.49 -4.35 56.23
CA SER A 408 -36.02 -2.96 56.06
C SER A 408 -34.89 -2.84 55.03
N LEU A 409 -33.89 -3.72 55.07
CA LEU A 409 -32.78 -3.73 54.11
C LEU A 409 -33.27 -4.06 52.69
N ASP A 410 -34.19 -5.01 52.55
CA ASP A 410 -34.77 -5.38 51.27
C ASP A 410 -35.61 -4.23 50.69
N ALA A 411 -36.36 -3.50 51.52
CA ALA A 411 -37.08 -2.30 51.12
C ALA A 411 -36.13 -1.16 50.70
N GLU A 412 -35.07 -0.89 51.47
CA GLU A 412 -34.05 0.11 51.13
C GLU A 412 -33.32 -0.26 49.82
N ARG A 413 -33.05 -1.56 49.59
CA ARG A 413 -32.45 -2.05 48.35
C ARG A 413 -33.38 -1.91 47.15
N ALA A 414 -34.66 -2.23 47.30
CA ALA A 414 -35.65 -2.07 46.24
C ALA A 414 -35.84 -0.59 45.87
N ASP A 415 -35.87 0.29 46.86
CA ASP A 415 -35.93 1.74 46.66
C ASP A 415 -34.66 2.28 45.98
N LEU A 416 -33.47 1.82 46.41
CA LEU A 416 -32.20 2.16 45.76
C LEU A 416 -32.15 1.68 44.30
N GLN A 417 -32.62 0.46 44.02
CA GLN A 417 -32.70 -0.06 42.65
C GLN A 417 -33.62 0.80 41.78
N THR A 418 -34.79 1.16 42.31
CA THR A 418 -35.75 2.04 41.60
C THR A 418 -35.14 3.41 41.27
N ARG A 419 -34.21 3.90 42.10
CA ARG A 419 -33.47 5.16 41.87
C ARG A 419 -32.28 5.00 40.92
N LEU A 420 -31.68 3.82 40.83
CA LEU A 420 -30.56 3.50 39.93
C LEU A 420 -31.02 3.17 38.51
N ASP A 421 -32.11 2.42 38.34
CA ASP A 421 -32.65 2.01 37.05
C ASP A 421 -32.80 3.16 36.02
N PRO A 422 -33.39 4.33 36.36
CA PRO A 422 -33.48 5.45 35.42
C PRO A 422 -32.12 6.06 35.08
N LEU A 423 -31.17 6.04 36.01
CA LEU A 423 -29.80 6.50 35.75
C LEU A 423 -29.01 5.50 34.89
N ASP A 424 -29.31 4.21 34.99
CA ASP A 424 -28.81 3.16 34.09
C ASP A 424 -29.34 3.32 32.68
N GLN A 425 -30.61 3.72 32.54
CA GLN A 425 -31.16 4.07 31.24
C GLN A 425 -30.54 5.38 30.70
N GLU A 426 -30.43 6.43 31.51
CA GLU A 426 -29.76 7.70 31.14
C GLU A 426 -28.32 7.45 30.70
N SER A 427 -27.58 6.55 31.37
CA SER A 427 -26.23 6.16 30.96
C SER A 427 -26.17 5.46 29.62
N LYS A 428 -27.12 4.56 29.33
CA LYS A 428 -27.18 3.87 28.03
C LYS A 428 -27.52 4.85 26.93
N ASP A 429 -28.52 5.71 27.16
CA ASP A 429 -28.92 6.73 26.21
C ASP A 429 -27.75 7.71 25.91
N LEU A 430 -26.98 8.10 26.93
CA LEU A 430 -25.76 8.91 26.74
C LEU A 430 -24.66 8.16 26.00
N GLN A 431 -24.52 6.85 26.22
CA GLN A 431 -23.54 6.01 25.52
C GLN A 431 -23.91 5.83 24.05
N ASP A 432 -25.20 5.64 23.74
CA ASP A 432 -25.70 5.56 22.37
C ASP A 432 -25.49 6.91 21.66
N ARG A 433 -25.80 8.04 22.30
CA ARG A 433 -25.51 9.37 21.75
C ARG A 433 -24.02 9.64 21.55
N GLN A 434 -23.16 9.16 22.46
CA GLN A 434 -21.72 9.27 22.32
C GLN A 434 -21.21 8.46 21.13
N LYS A 435 -21.81 7.29 20.89
CA LYS A 435 -21.51 6.46 19.72
C LYS A 435 -21.99 7.12 18.43
N ASP A 436 -23.22 7.64 18.39
CA ASP A 436 -23.75 8.40 17.25
C ASP A 436 -22.84 9.59 16.92
N LEU A 437 -22.33 10.29 17.95
CA LEU A 437 -21.37 11.38 17.77
C LEU A 437 -20.02 10.92 17.20
N TRP A 438 -19.54 9.74 17.57
CA TRP A 438 -18.32 9.16 16.98
C TRP A 438 -18.52 8.73 15.54
N ASP A 439 -19.68 8.18 15.22
CA ASP A 439 -20.04 7.83 13.83
C ASP A 439 -20.12 9.11 12.98
N ASP A 440 -20.78 10.17 13.49
CA ASP A 440 -20.81 11.51 12.87
C ASP A 440 -19.37 12.10 12.68
N GLN A 441 -18.48 11.93 13.68
CA GLN A 441 -17.08 12.39 13.59
C GLN A 441 -16.26 11.59 12.56
N SER A 442 -16.50 10.29 12.45
CA SER A 442 -15.87 9.44 11.44
C SER A 442 -16.30 9.83 10.03
N ASP A 443 -17.60 10.09 9.82
CA ASP A 443 -18.13 10.60 8.56
C ASP A 443 -17.55 11.99 8.23
N ASP A 444 -17.30 12.81 9.26
CA ASP A 444 -16.64 14.11 9.11
C ASP A 444 -15.16 13.97 8.70
N GLU A 445 -14.42 12.97 9.18
CA GLU A 445 -13.05 12.68 8.71
C GLU A 445 -13.03 12.27 7.23
N ASP A 446 -14.00 11.46 6.80
CA ASP A 446 -14.17 11.06 5.39
C ASP A 446 -14.58 12.24 4.51
N THR A 447 -15.44 13.13 5.00
CA THR A 447 -15.79 14.35 4.25
C THR A 447 -14.67 15.39 4.26
N GLN A 448 -13.86 15.50 5.32
CA GLN A 448 -12.68 16.34 5.35
C GLN A 448 -11.62 15.87 4.35
N THR A 449 -11.38 14.57 4.27
CA THR A 449 -10.47 13.99 3.27
C THR A 449 -11.02 14.20 1.86
N ALA A 450 -12.33 14.00 1.63
CA ALA A 450 -12.96 14.29 0.35
C ALA A 450 -12.89 15.78 -0.04
N LEU A 451 -13.10 16.71 0.90
CA LEU A 451 -12.96 18.16 0.68
C LEU A 451 -11.50 18.57 0.43
N THR A 452 -10.54 17.86 1.03
CA THR A 452 -9.10 18.07 0.80
C THR A 452 -8.69 17.55 -0.58
N GLU A 453 -9.22 16.40 -1.01
CA GLU A 453 -9.02 15.89 -2.37
C GLU A 453 -9.74 16.74 -3.42
N GLU A 454 -10.94 17.24 -3.15
CA GLU A 454 -11.66 18.21 -4.01
C GLU A 454 -10.87 19.53 -4.10
N GLU A 455 -10.26 19.99 -3.01
CA GLU A 455 -9.36 21.16 -3.01
C GLU A 455 -8.10 20.90 -3.83
N LYS A 456 -7.42 19.76 -3.65
CA LYS A 456 -6.24 19.40 -4.46
C LYS A 456 -6.60 19.32 -5.94
N ALA A 457 -7.74 18.74 -6.29
CA ALA A 457 -8.22 18.67 -7.66
C ALA A 457 -8.54 20.06 -8.22
N LEU A 458 -9.10 20.97 -7.42
CA LEU A 458 -9.34 22.36 -7.83
C LEU A 458 -8.05 23.18 -7.90
N GLN A 459 -7.07 22.95 -7.03
CA GLN A 459 -5.74 23.57 -7.10
C GLN A 459 -4.99 23.07 -8.32
N GLN A 460 -5.02 21.76 -8.60
CA GLN A 460 -4.45 21.18 -9.81
C GLN A 460 -5.14 21.76 -11.05
N ARG A 461 -6.47 21.85 -11.09
CA ARG A 461 -7.19 22.49 -12.20
C ARG A 461 -6.90 23.98 -12.31
N GLN A 462 -6.68 24.69 -11.21
CA GLN A 462 -6.28 26.09 -11.23
C GLN A 462 -4.87 26.23 -11.82
N GLN A 463 -3.97 25.33 -11.45
CA GLN A 463 -2.62 25.26 -11.98
C GLN A 463 -2.64 24.88 -13.46
N ASP A 464 -3.35 23.82 -13.85
CA ASP A 464 -3.57 23.41 -15.24
C ASP A 464 -4.26 24.51 -16.07
N LEU A 465 -5.15 25.31 -15.46
CA LEU A 465 -5.78 26.46 -16.12
C LEU A 465 -4.81 27.63 -16.29
N GLN A 466 -3.90 27.86 -15.33
CA GLN A 466 -2.86 28.89 -15.41
C GLN A 466 -1.75 28.48 -16.38
N ASP A 467 -1.30 27.23 -16.31
CA ASP A 467 -0.32 26.61 -17.19
C ASP A 467 -0.90 26.46 -18.60
N GLY A 468 -2.15 25.99 -18.73
CA GLY A 468 -2.86 25.90 -20.01
C GLY A 468 -3.19 27.26 -20.62
N PHE A 469 -3.51 28.28 -19.82
CA PHE A 469 -3.63 29.66 -20.32
C PHE A 469 -2.26 30.21 -20.71
N GLY A 470 -1.20 29.96 -19.93
CA GLY A 470 0.17 30.33 -20.27
C GLY A 470 0.61 29.70 -21.59
N GLU A 471 0.40 28.40 -21.74
CA GLU A 471 0.66 27.64 -22.96
C GLU A 471 -0.22 28.09 -24.13
N GLU A 472 -1.52 28.37 -23.95
CA GLU A 472 -2.37 28.86 -25.03
C GLU A 472 -2.03 30.30 -25.41
N TYR A 473 -1.59 31.13 -24.47
CA TYR A 473 -1.14 32.49 -24.71
C TYR A 473 0.24 32.51 -25.36
N ASP A 474 1.13 31.58 -25.01
CA ASP A 474 2.42 31.32 -25.67
C ASP A 474 2.21 30.72 -27.05
N LYS A 475 1.27 29.77 -27.22
CA LYS A 475 0.81 29.29 -28.53
C LYS A 475 0.19 30.42 -29.35
N LEU A 476 -0.52 31.39 -28.76
CA LEU A 476 -1.06 32.57 -29.47
C LEU A 476 0.04 33.58 -29.84
N ARG A 477 1.10 33.66 -29.03
CA ARG A 477 2.30 34.45 -29.27
C ARG A 477 3.14 33.86 -30.41
N GLU A 478 3.19 32.53 -30.47
CA GLU A 478 3.82 31.72 -31.51
C GLU A 478 2.88 31.40 -32.69
N TRP A 479 1.59 31.75 -32.58
CA TRP A 479 0.56 31.46 -33.59
C TRP A 479 0.85 32.27 -34.85
N ASP A 480 1.18 31.53 -35.90
CA ASP A 480 1.35 32.03 -37.24
C ASP A 480 0.03 31.85 -38.02
N PRO A 481 -0.70 32.94 -38.32
CA PRO A 481 -1.96 32.86 -39.04
C PRO A 481 -1.83 32.30 -40.47
N ASP A 482 -0.61 32.19 -41.01
CA ASP A 482 -0.36 31.60 -42.33
C ASP A 482 -0.36 30.06 -42.32
N ARG A 483 -0.24 29.42 -41.14
CA ARG A 483 -0.27 27.95 -40.99
C ARG A 483 -1.67 27.39 -40.71
N ASP A 484 -2.68 28.24 -40.58
CA ASP A 484 -4.05 27.85 -40.24
C ASP A 484 -4.91 27.76 -41.53
N PRO A 485 -5.32 26.56 -41.97
CA PRO A 485 -5.99 26.35 -43.26
C PRO A 485 -7.43 26.89 -43.33
N ASP A 486 -7.97 27.44 -42.24
CA ASP A 486 -9.36 27.90 -42.16
C ASP A 486 -9.51 29.42 -42.34
N VAL A 487 -9.29 29.88 -43.57
CA VAL A 487 -9.42 31.29 -44.00
C VAL A 487 -10.88 31.80 -43.99
N GLY A 488 -11.84 31.00 -43.49
CA GLY A 488 -13.25 31.36 -43.35
C GLY A 488 -13.54 32.43 -42.29
N ARG A 489 -12.57 32.76 -41.42
CA ARG A 489 -12.75 33.63 -40.25
C ARG A 489 -12.68 35.14 -40.52
N LEU A 490 -12.25 35.56 -41.72
CA LEU A 490 -12.13 36.98 -42.11
C LEU A 490 -13.46 37.68 -42.42
N ARG A 491 -14.58 36.93 -42.51
CA ARG A 491 -15.88 37.47 -42.96
C ARG A 491 -16.55 38.42 -41.94
N GLY A 492 -16.12 38.41 -40.67
CA GLY A 492 -16.67 39.25 -39.59
C GLY A 492 -16.00 40.61 -39.37
N MET A 493 -14.85 40.88 -39.99
CA MET A 493 -14.02 42.07 -39.73
C MET A 493 -14.12 43.17 -40.81
N ARG A 494 -15.18 43.14 -41.65
CA ARG A 494 -15.28 43.94 -42.89
C ARG A 494 -15.30 45.48 -42.73
N GLY A 495 -15.36 46.02 -41.51
CA GLY A 495 -15.34 47.47 -41.24
C GLY A 495 -14.10 47.99 -40.48
N GLN A 496 -13.14 47.12 -40.15
CA GLN A 496 -11.94 47.50 -39.37
C GLN A 496 -10.63 47.46 -40.19
N LEU A 497 -10.72 47.21 -41.51
CA LEU A 497 -9.60 47.04 -42.44
C LEU A 497 -9.40 48.20 -43.45
N ASP A 498 -10.25 49.22 -43.46
CA ASP A 498 -10.22 50.30 -44.47
C ASP A 498 -9.01 51.26 -44.34
N ASP A 499 -8.24 51.17 -43.24
CA ASP A 499 -7.08 52.06 -42.95
C ASP A 499 -5.71 51.45 -43.32
N LEU A 500 -5.65 50.36 -44.09
CA LEU A 500 -4.40 49.69 -44.46
C LEU A 500 -3.80 50.29 -45.75
N PRO A 501 -2.49 50.62 -45.77
CA PRO A 501 -1.82 51.09 -46.99
C PRO A 501 -1.71 49.98 -48.06
N PRO A 502 -1.64 50.33 -49.37
CA PRO A 502 -1.55 49.37 -50.47
C PRO A 502 -0.25 48.55 -50.45
N GLU A 503 -0.26 47.35 -51.05
CA GLU A 503 0.93 46.48 -51.14
C GLU A 503 2.07 47.12 -51.92
N ALA A 504 3.30 46.99 -51.41
CA ALA A 504 4.49 47.40 -52.13
C ALA A 504 4.96 46.26 -53.04
N PHE A 505 5.20 46.56 -54.33
CA PHE A 505 5.71 45.60 -55.30
C PHE A 505 7.19 45.31 -55.04
N VAL A 506 7.56 44.04 -54.86
CA VAL A 506 8.96 43.60 -54.76
C VAL A 506 9.51 43.34 -56.18
N PRO A 507 10.51 44.11 -56.66
CA PRO A 507 11.04 43.93 -58.02
C PRO A 507 11.73 42.56 -58.20
N LYS A 508 11.42 41.84 -59.28
CA LYS A 508 12.02 40.54 -59.63
C LYS A 508 13.39 40.66 -60.34
N GLY A 509 13.86 41.88 -60.53
CA GLY A 509 15.12 42.26 -61.15
C GLY A 509 15.21 43.79 -61.22
N TYR A 510 16.39 44.32 -61.44
CA TYR A 510 16.64 45.75 -61.47
C TYR A 510 17.65 46.10 -62.54
N THR A 511 17.26 46.95 -63.49
CA THR A 511 18.14 47.46 -64.54
C THR A 511 18.39 48.94 -64.29
N VAL A 512 19.67 49.30 -64.13
CA VAL A 512 20.14 50.68 -64.09
C VAL A 512 20.81 50.98 -65.41
N GLU A 513 20.30 51.99 -66.11
CA GLU A 513 20.97 52.55 -67.26
C GLU A 513 21.74 53.80 -66.84
N ASP A 514 23.04 53.81 -67.09
CA ASP A 514 23.84 55.03 -67.07
C ASP A 514 24.19 55.47 -68.50
N ALA A 515 24.90 56.59 -68.64
CA ALA A 515 25.24 57.16 -69.94
C ALA A 515 26.14 56.25 -70.81
N ASN A 516 26.96 55.39 -70.20
CA ASN A 516 28.01 54.61 -70.87
C ASN A 516 27.87 53.08 -70.67
N SER A 517 27.05 52.62 -69.74
CA SER A 517 26.88 51.22 -69.35
C SER A 517 25.43 50.88 -68.98
N THR A 518 25.12 49.60 -69.04
CA THR A 518 23.85 49.02 -68.57
C THR A 518 24.16 47.98 -67.51
N THR A 519 23.67 48.18 -66.29
CA THR A 519 23.82 47.23 -65.18
C THR A 519 22.49 46.57 -64.90
N THR A 520 22.43 45.24 -65.06
CA THR A 520 21.23 44.44 -64.80
C THR A 520 21.50 43.50 -63.65
N VAL A 521 20.72 43.61 -62.57
CA VAL A 521 20.67 42.66 -61.46
C VAL A 521 19.44 41.77 -61.66
N SER A 522 19.65 40.46 -61.68
CA SER A 522 18.60 39.45 -61.82
C SER A 522 18.71 38.41 -60.73
N TYR A 523 17.58 37.86 -60.32
CA TYR A 523 17.50 36.83 -59.29
C TYR A 523 17.06 35.51 -59.90
N GLN A 524 17.51 34.40 -59.32
CA GLN A 524 16.98 33.09 -59.65
C GLN A 524 15.51 33.00 -59.24
N LEU A 525 14.68 32.45 -60.13
CA LEU A 525 13.26 32.25 -59.89
C LEU A 525 12.96 30.77 -59.55
N ASP A 526 11.96 30.54 -58.71
CA ASP A 526 11.44 29.21 -58.39
C ASP A 526 10.44 28.71 -59.45
N GLU A 527 9.86 27.52 -59.22
CA GLU A 527 8.89 26.88 -60.14
C GLU A 527 7.60 27.72 -60.35
N ASN A 528 7.32 28.67 -59.46
CA ASN A 528 6.16 29.55 -59.51
C ASN A 528 6.47 30.92 -60.16
N GLY A 529 7.72 31.13 -60.58
CA GLY A 529 8.19 32.40 -61.15
C GLY A 529 8.38 33.50 -60.10
N GLU A 530 8.50 33.15 -58.82
CA GLU A 530 8.87 34.05 -57.72
C GLU A 530 10.37 33.97 -57.46
N ILE A 531 10.95 34.96 -56.77
CA ILE A 531 12.39 34.93 -56.45
C ILE A 531 12.61 33.74 -55.52
N LYS A 532 13.51 32.82 -55.91
CA LYS A 532 13.96 31.73 -55.06
C LYS A 532 14.75 32.32 -53.91
N VAL A 533 14.21 32.20 -52.70
CA VAL A 533 14.82 32.72 -51.47
C VAL A 533 15.35 31.59 -50.60
N ASP A 534 16.40 31.88 -49.84
CA ASP A 534 16.95 31.00 -48.82
C ASP A 534 16.06 30.99 -47.56
N LYS A 535 16.51 30.24 -46.54
CA LYS A 535 15.85 30.16 -45.22
C LYS A 535 15.67 31.53 -44.52
N ASN A 536 16.43 32.55 -44.92
CA ASN A 536 16.41 33.89 -44.34
C ASN A 536 15.57 34.88 -45.18
N GLY A 537 15.03 34.45 -46.32
CA GLY A 537 14.27 35.31 -47.24
C GLY A 537 15.15 36.08 -48.23
N ASP A 538 16.45 35.81 -48.27
CA ASP A 538 17.40 36.42 -49.20
C ASP A 538 17.49 35.63 -50.51
N PRO A 539 17.79 36.24 -51.66
CA PRO A 539 17.79 35.54 -52.93
C PRO A 539 18.93 34.51 -52.96
N VAL A 540 18.60 33.26 -53.31
CA VAL A 540 19.58 32.14 -53.33
C VAL A 540 20.71 32.42 -54.32
N GLU A 541 20.38 33.04 -55.45
CA GLU A 541 21.35 33.38 -56.48
C GLU A 541 21.02 34.76 -57.09
N THR A 542 22.05 35.59 -57.21
CA THR A 542 21.98 36.93 -57.78
C THR A 542 23.01 37.08 -58.89
N THR A 543 22.55 37.29 -60.11
CA THR A 543 23.42 37.57 -61.26
C THR A 543 23.36 39.06 -61.60
N THR A 544 24.52 39.71 -61.57
CA THR A 544 24.69 41.09 -61.99
C THR A 544 25.53 41.13 -63.26
N THR A 545 24.99 41.72 -64.32
CA THR A 545 25.69 41.93 -65.60
C THR A 545 25.86 43.41 -65.86
N VAL A 546 27.09 43.85 -66.09
CA VAL A 546 27.44 45.21 -66.51
C VAL A 546 27.93 45.15 -67.95
N THR A 547 27.26 45.87 -68.84
CA THR A 547 27.62 45.92 -70.27
C THR A 547 27.93 47.35 -70.69
N ASN A 548 29.13 47.58 -71.22
CA ASN A 548 29.50 48.86 -71.80
C ASN A 548 28.83 49.04 -73.17
N LYS A 549 28.16 50.18 -73.38
CA LYS A 549 27.40 50.48 -74.60
C LYS A 549 28.30 50.81 -75.80
N ASN A 550 29.50 51.34 -75.57
CA ASN A 550 30.41 51.84 -76.61
C ASN A 550 31.34 50.74 -77.14
N THR A 551 31.88 49.91 -76.26
CA THR A 551 32.86 48.86 -76.61
C THR A 551 32.27 47.47 -76.74
N GLY A 552 31.09 47.23 -76.15
CA GLY A 552 30.45 45.92 -76.08
C GLY A 552 31.08 44.98 -75.04
N LEU A 553 32.00 45.47 -74.21
CA LEU A 553 32.58 44.69 -73.12
C LEU A 553 31.49 44.35 -72.09
N SER A 554 31.45 43.10 -71.65
CA SER A 554 30.51 42.62 -70.65
C SER A 554 31.25 41.99 -69.47
N TYR A 555 30.88 42.40 -68.28
CA TYR A 555 31.31 41.80 -67.02
C TYR A 555 30.07 41.19 -66.36
N SER A 556 30.13 39.96 -65.86
CA SER A 556 29.02 39.39 -65.10
C SER A 556 29.50 38.68 -63.85
N GLU A 557 28.90 38.98 -62.71
CA GLU A 557 29.13 38.29 -61.45
C GLU A 557 27.84 37.58 -61.02
N THR A 558 27.92 36.28 -60.79
CA THR A 558 26.84 35.48 -60.21
C THR A 558 27.24 35.08 -58.79
N TYR A 559 26.53 35.63 -57.81
CA TYR A 559 26.69 35.29 -56.40
C TYR A 559 25.68 34.23 -56.01
N HIS A 560 26.15 33.17 -55.36
CA HIS A 560 25.34 32.09 -54.82
C HIS A 560 25.68 31.87 -53.35
N ALA A 561 24.69 31.97 -52.47
CA ALA A 561 24.85 31.65 -51.05
C ALA A 561 24.73 30.13 -50.85
N LEU A 562 25.65 29.55 -50.08
CA LEU A 562 25.66 28.12 -49.79
C LEU A 562 24.88 27.82 -48.50
N ALA A 563 24.62 26.54 -48.23
CA ALA A 563 23.75 26.10 -47.12
C ALA A 563 24.23 26.54 -45.73
N GLN A 564 25.54 26.77 -45.57
CA GLN A 564 26.16 27.22 -44.34
C GLN A 564 26.22 28.75 -44.28
N ASP A 565 25.89 29.31 -43.12
CA ASP A 565 25.79 30.76 -42.95
C ASP A 565 27.14 31.44 -43.23
N GLY A 566 27.14 32.32 -44.24
CA GLY A 566 28.32 33.08 -44.68
C GLY A 566 29.16 32.42 -45.78
N ASP A 567 28.95 31.14 -46.07
CA ASP A 567 29.62 30.46 -47.18
C ASP A 567 28.99 30.86 -48.50
N SER A 568 29.81 31.10 -49.52
CA SER A 568 29.30 31.56 -50.82
C SER A 568 30.24 31.28 -51.97
N VAL A 569 29.67 31.25 -53.18
CA VAL A 569 30.41 31.14 -54.43
C VAL A 569 30.06 32.33 -55.32
N SER A 570 31.07 33.11 -55.69
CA SER A 570 30.95 34.14 -56.73
C SER A 570 31.60 33.62 -58.01
N THR A 571 30.82 33.48 -59.09
CA THR A 571 31.34 33.22 -60.43
C THR A 571 31.45 34.54 -61.18
N ILE A 572 32.67 34.97 -61.48
CA ILE A 572 32.97 36.19 -62.23
C ILE A 572 33.35 35.82 -63.66
N ARG A 573 32.63 36.39 -64.63
CA ARG A 573 33.02 36.39 -66.04
C ARG A 573 33.52 37.79 -66.40
N SER A 574 34.81 37.87 -66.66
CA SER A 574 35.51 39.09 -67.03
C SER A 574 35.31 39.42 -68.50
N SER A 575 35.56 40.66 -68.89
CA SER A 575 35.39 41.16 -70.25
C SER A 575 36.40 40.60 -71.26
N ASP A 576 37.48 39.97 -70.78
CA ASP A 576 38.43 39.20 -71.58
C ASP A 576 37.97 37.76 -71.89
N GLY A 577 36.81 37.36 -71.35
CA GLY A 577 36.25 36.01 -71.50
C GLY A 577 36.76 35.02 -70.45
N SER A 578 37.66 35.42 -69.56
CA SER A 578 38.07 34.58 -68.42
C SER A 578 36.92 34.41 -67.43
N VAL A 579 36.81 33.22 -66.88
CA VAL A 579 35.83 32.90 -65.83
C VAL A 579 36.61 32.47 -64.59
N THR A 580 36.34 33.15 -63.48
CA THR A 580 36.96 32.90 -62.18
C THR A 580 35.88 32.56 -61.18
N LYS A 581 36.05 31.49 -60.39
CA LYS A 581 35.15 31.19 -59.27
C LYS A 581 35.85 31.52 -57.95
N ILE A 582 35.15 32.26 -57.10
CA ILE A 582 35.62 32.64 -55.77
C ILE A 582 34.74 31.92 -54.75
N TYR A 583 35.31 30.92 -54.07
CA TYR A 583 34.68 30.23 -52.97
C TYR A 583 35.07 30.93 -51.66
N THR A 584 34.08 31.45 -50.94
CA THR A 584 34.29 32.05 -49.61
C THR A 584 33.85 31.06 -48.54
N ASP A 585 34.78 30.75 -47.66
CA ASP A 585 34.62 29.93 -46.45
C ASP A 585 34.55 30.86 -45.24
N SER A 586 33.39 30.93 -44.60
CA SER A 586 33.14 31.81 -43.47
C SER A 586 33.68 31.26 -42.15
N SER A 587 33.98 29.96 -42.10
CA SER A 587 34.44 29.23 -40.91
C SER A 587 35.34 28.05 -41.31
N PRO A 588 36.57 28.35 -41.78
CA PRO A 588 37.53 27.34 -42.21
C PRO A 588 37.97 26.46 -41.03
N GLU A 589 38.07 25.16 -41.26
CA GLU A 589 38.43 24.19 -40.24
C GLU A 589 39.83 24.48 -39.65
N GLY A 590 39.93 24.40 -38.31
CA GLY A 590 41.20 24.51 -37.59
C GLY A 590 41.70 25.94 -37.37
N GLU A 591 40.97 26.94 -37.87
CA GLU A 591 41.27 28.36 -37.67
C GLU A 591 40.46 28.95 -36.52
N ALA A 592 40.89 30.10 -36.00
CA ALA A 592 40.17 30.79 -34.92
C ALA A 592 38.82 31.34 -35.41
N ASP A 593 37.81 31.31 -34.54
CA ASP A 593 36.48 31.87 -34.81
C ASP A 593 36.55 33.29 -35.41
N GLY A 594 35.88 33.49 -36.55
CA GLY A 594 35.89 34.75 -37.30
C GLY A 594 36.99 34.87 -38.35
N THR A 595 37.81 33.83 -38.53
CA THR A 595 38.70 33.71 -39.69
C THR A 595 37.87 33.31 -40.91
N MET A 596 38.15 33.88 -42.08
CA MET A 596 37.51 33.51 -43.35
C MET A 596 38.59 33.22 -44.40
N ARG A 597 38.32 32.30 -45.32
CA ARG A 597 39.19 31.99 -46.45
C ARG A 597 38.47 32.18 -47.77
N ARG A 598 39.20 32.61 -48.80
CA ARG A 598 38.71 32.79 -50.16
C ARG A 598 39.62 32.04 -51.11
N TYR A 599 39.04 31.11 -51.84
CA TYR A 599 39.72 30.34 -52.88
C TYR A 599 39.32 30.91 -54.23
N VAL A 600 40.26 31.55 -54.90
CA VAL A 600 40.10 32.05 -56.27
C VAL A 600 40.57 30.95 -57.20
N THR A 601 39.66 30.45 -58.02
CA THR A 601 39.88 29.28 -58.88
C THR A 601 39.55 29.60 -60.34
N ASP A 602 40.02 28.74 -61.24
CA ASP A 602 39.66 28.77 -62.66
C ASP A 602 38.15 28.49 -62.91
N GLU A 603 37.72 28.51 -64.17
CA GLU A 603 36.32 28.28 -64.57
C GLU A 603 35.78 26.93 -64.04
N THR A 604 36.65 25.92 -63.99
CA THR A 604 36.27 24.57 -63.57
C THR A 604 36.15 24.44 -62.06
N GLY A 605 36.65 25.40 -61.28
CA GLY A 605 36.74 25.32 -59.82
C GLY A 605 37.77 24.29 -59.32
N ARG A 606 38.65 23.79 -60.21
CA ARG A 606 39.58 22.69 -59.94
C ARG A 606 40.97 23.19 -59.60
N ASP A 607 41.37 24.31 -60.18
CA ASP A 607 42.71 24.86 -60.06
C ASP A 607 42.67 26.15 -59.26
N THR A 608 43.09 26.07 -58.00
CA THR A 608 43.20 27.26 -57.14
C THR A 608 44.37 28.12 -57.61
N LEU A 609 44.04 29.33 -58.04
CA LEU A 609 44.98 30.35 -58.47
C LEU A 609 45.50 31.16 -57.29
N GLN A 610 44.63 31.51 -56.35
CA GLN A 610 44.97 32.30 -55.17
C GLN A 610 44.15 31.88 -53.94
N ILE A 611 44.78 31.99 -52.76
CA ILE A 611 44.12 31.82 -51.46
C ILE A 611 44.29 33.10 -50.67
N TRP A 612 43.17 33.69 -50.29
CA TRP A 612 43.10 34.87 -49.45
C TRP A 612 42.56 34.48 -48.08
N THR A 613 43.14 35.03 -47.02
CA THR A 613 42.68 34.78 -45.65
C THR A 613 42.34 36.11 -45.00
N LYS A 614 41.24 36.15 -44.27
CA LYS A 614 40.84 37.29 -43.44
C LYS A 614 40.81 36.84 -42.00
N ARG A 615 41.68 37.42 -41.16
CA ARG A 615 41.68 37.16 -39.72
C ARG A 615 40.53 37.92 -39.02
N PRO A 616 40.12 37.50 -37.81
CA PRO A 616 39.06 38.20 -37.06
C PRO A 616 39.40 39.69 -36.90
N GLY A 617 38.53 40.56 -37.45
CA GLY A 617 38.71 42.02 -37.41
C GLY A 617 39.77 42.61 -38.35
N GLY A 618 40.44 41.80 -39.17
CA GLY A 618 41.42 42.24 -40.18
C GLY A 618 40.83 42.39 -41.59
N ASP A 619 41.65 42.88 -42.53
CA ASP A 619 41.34 42.91 -43.95
C ASP A 619 41.74 41.59 -44.65
N TRP A 620 41.35 41.42 -45.92
CA TRP A 620 41.74 40.26 -46.73
C TRP A 620 43.23 40.34 -47.09
N GLU A 621 43.98 39.30 -46.74
CA GLU A 621 45.41 39.18 -47.04
C GLU A 621 45.64 38.02 -48.03
N LEU A 622 46.34 38.29 -49.14
CA LEU A 622 46.78 37.24 -50.07
C LEU A 622 47.78 36.36 -49.33
N THR A 623 47.38 35.12 -49.05
CA THR A 623 48.17 34.19 -48.26
C THR A 623 49.03 33.31 -49.15
N LEU A 624 48.45 32.82 -50.26
CA LEU A 624 49.14 32.00 -51.24
C LEU A 624 48.70 32.39 -52.65
N ASP A 625 49.67 32.42 -53.57
CA ASP A 625 49.46 32.63 -55.00
C ASP A 625 50.18 31.52 -55.76
N LYS A 626 49.53 30.95 -56.78
CA LYS A 626 49.98 29.72 -57.44
C LYS A 626 51.35 29.92 -58.10
N GLU A 627 51.56 31.05 -58.76
CA GLU A 627 52.84 31.34 -59.44
C GLU A 627 53.96 31.48 -58.41
N THR A 628 53.69 32.16 -57.30
CA THR A 628 54.65 32.31 -56.19
C THR A 628 54.97 30.97 -55.53
N TYR A 629 53.95 30.13 -55.30
CA TYR A 629 54.11 28.81 -54.69
C TYR A 629 54.91 27.86 -55.57
N LEU A 630 54.59 27.74 -56.86
CA LEU A 630 55.27 26.85 -57.80
C LEU A 630 56.75 27.21 -58.03
N ASN A 631 57.11 28.48 -57.84
CA ASN A 631 58.49 28.95 -57.93
C ASN A 631 59.28 28.79 -56.62
N SER A 632 58.63 28.38 -55.52
CA SER A 632 59.27 28.12 -54.23
C SER A 632 59.80 26.69 -54.12
N ASP A 633 60.75 26.44 -53.20
CA ASP A 633 61.26 25.09 -52.94
C ASP A 633 60.13 24.11 -52.60
N ALA A 634 59.14 24.55 -51.82
CA ALA A 634 58.00 23.73 -51.41
C ALA A 634 57.09 23.35 -52.59
N GLY A 635 56.90 24.25 -53.56
CA GLY A 635 56.10 23.97 -54.75
C GLY A 635 56.85 23.18 -55.83
N GLN A 636 58.18 23.21 -55.85
CA GLN A 636 58.98 22.34 -56.72
C GLN A 636 59.07 20.91 -56.20
N GLU A 637 59.03 20.72 -54.88
CA GLU A 637 58.99 19.41 -54.21
C GLU A 637 57.59 18.79 -54.18
N ASP A 638 56.53 19.60 -54.29
CA ASP A 638 55.16 19.10 -54.39
C ASP A 638 54.92 18.40 -55.72
N ALA A 639 54.66 17.09 -55.66
CA ALA A 639 54.37 16.26 -56.82
C ALA A 639 53.08 16.67 -57.56
N GLN A 640 52.15 17.37 -56.90
CA GLN A 640 50.87 17.78 -57.48
C GLN A 640 50.94 19.15 -58.18
N GLN A 641 51.91 20.00 -57.83
CA GLN A 641 52.12 21.34 -58.39
C GLN A 641 50.83 22.18 -58.41
N ARG A 642 50.07 22.21 -57.31
CA ARG A 642 48.84 23.02 -57.18
C ARG A 642 48.70 23.56 -55.76
N LEU A 643 47.96 24.66 -55.62
CA LEU A 643 47.55 25.17 -54.30
C LEU A 643 46.43 24.33 -53.70
N ASP A 644 46.20 24.49 -52.39
CA ASP A 644 45.08 23.87 -51.68
C ASP A 644 43.76 24.15 -52.40
N ARG A 645 42.98 23.08 -52.59
CA ARG A 645 41.66 23.15 -53.23
C ARG A 645 40.62 23.73 -52.25
N PRO A 646 39.55 24.37 -52.74
CA PRO A 646 38.42 24.71 -51.87
C PRO A 646 37.85 23.41 -51.25
N PRO A 647 37.41 23.43 -49.98
CA PRO A 647 36.76 22.28 -49.36
C PRO A 647 35.54 21.76 -50.13
N ALA A 648 35.23 20.47 -49.97
CA ALA A 648 34.14 19.82 -50.71
C ALA A 648 32.77 20.43 -50.39
N TYR A 649 32.51 20.85 -49.15
CA TYR A 649 31.27 21.52 -48.77
C TYR A 649 31.02 22.87 -49.47
N LEU A 650 32.05 23.50 -50.03
CA LEU A 650 31.89 24.73 -50.82
C LEU A 650 31.65 24.47 -52.31
N THR A 651 31.97 23.27 -52.79
CA THR A 651 32.10 22.96 -54.22
C THR A 651 31.10 21.90 -54.68
N VAL A 652 30.58 21.07 -53.78
CA VAL A 652 29.58 20.05 -54.06
C VAL A 652 28.18 20.61 -53.76
N GLU A 653 27.43 20.93 -54.81
CA GLU A 653 26.07 21.47 -54.69
C GLU A 653 25.06 20.43 -54.17
N ASN A 654 25.26 19.15 -54.52
CA ASN A 654 24.33 18.07 -54.20
C ASN A 654 25.09 16.89 -53.59
N PRO A 655 25.32 16.90 -52.25
CA PRO A 655 25.94 15.77 -51.59
C PRO A 655 25.05 14.52 -51.65
N LEU A 656 25.65 13.32 -51.60
CA LEU A 656 24.94 12.04 -51.63
C LEU A 656 24.11 11.80 -50.38
N VAL A 657 24.52 12.37 -49.25
CA VAL A 657 23.79 12.34 -47.99
C VAL A 657 23.64 13.74 -47.39
N ASP A 658 22.66 13.93 -46.53
CA ASP A 658 22.51 15.13 -45.72
C ASP A 658 23.41 15.11 -44.45
N GLY A 659 23.36 16.19 -43.67
CA GLY A 659 24.10 16.31 -42.41
C GLY A 659 23.77 15.22 -41.39
N ASP A 660 22.59 14.60 -41.47
CA ASP A 660 22.17 13.48 -40.61
C ASP A 660 22.61 12.12 -41.15
N GLY A 661 23.22 12.09 -42.34
CA GLY A 661 23.74 10.87 -42.97
C GLY A 661 22.64 10.07 -43.65
N ARG A 662 21.54 10.71 -44.05
CA ARG A 662 20.48 10.13 -44.85
C ARG A 662 20.70 10.47 -46.32
N PRO A 663 20.40 9.58 -47.26
CA PRO A 663 20.55 9.89 -48.68
C PRO A 663 19.73 11.12 -49.07
N SER A 664 20.34 12.02 -49.84
CA SER A 664 19.67 13.22 -50.36
C SER A 664 18.58 12.88 -51.39
N ALA A 665 18.66 11.69 -52.00
CA ALA A 665 17.62 11.13 -52.87
C ALA A 665 16.65 10.23 -52.09
N PRO A 666 15.40 10.06 -52.55
CA PRO A 666 14.43 9.18 -51.89
C PRO A 666 14.95 7.74 -51.80
N ALA A 667 15.20 7.28 -50.57
CA ALA A 667 15.70 5.95 -50.27
C ALA A 667 14.84 5.26 -49.19
N SER A 668 14.94 3.94 -49.10
CA SER A 668 14.30 3.16 -48.03
C SER A 668 14.81 3.60 -46.65
N GLU A 669 14.00 3.43 -45.60
CA GLU A 669 14.50 3.57 -44.22
C GLU A 669 15.73 2.67 -44.03
N GLY A 670 16.87 3.28 -43.71
CA GLY A 670 18.14 2.58 -43.59
C GLY A 670 18.16 1.65 -42.38
N THR A 671 18.72 0.46 -42.52
CA THR A 671 18.94 -0.44 -41.38
C THR A 671 20.31 -0.14 -40.76
N ALA A 672 20.29 0.48 -39.57
CA ALA A 672 21.50 0.77 -38.81
C ALA A 672 21.99 -0.49 -38.07
N THR A 673 23.24 -0.88 -38.29
CA THR A 673 23.90 -1.98 -37.60
C THR A 673 25.12 -1.44 -36.86
N GLN A 674 25.20 -1.70 -35.55
CA GLN A 674 26.39 -1.37 -34.77
C GLN A 674 27.50 -2.35 -35.12
N VAL A 675 28.62 -1.83 -35.65
CA VAL A 675 29.76 -2.64 -36.09
C VAL A 675 30.82 -2.75 -34.99
N GLN A 676 30.99 -1.68 -34.21
CA GLN A 676 31.82 -1.59 -33.01
C GLN A 676 31.23 -0.53 -32.06
N GLU A 677 31.69 -0.49 -30.80
CA GLU A 677 31.35 0.60 -29.88
C GLU A 677 31.71 1.97 -30.50
N GLY A 678 30.71 2.84 -30.65
CA GLY A 678 30.85 4.14 -31.31
C GLY A 678 30.89 4.13 -32.84
N VAL A 679 30.76 2.97 -33.52
CA VAL A 679 30.74 2.88 -35.01
C VAL A 679 29.46 2.21 -35.50
N THR A 680 28.66 2.97 -36.26
CA THR A 680 27.39 2.51 -36.83
C THR A 680 27.45 2.51 -38.34
N ARG A 681 27.05 1.40 -38.96
CA ARG A 681 26.89 1.29 -40.41
C ARG A 681 25.41 1.24 -40.76
N THR A 682 24.97 2.16 -41.60
CA THR A 682 23.60 2.21 -42.14
C THR A 682 23.66 1.99 -43.63
N ASN A 683 22.96 0.97 -44.12
CA ASN A 683 22.82 0.73 -45.55
C ASN A 683 21.45 1.22 -46.01
N TYR A 684 21.43 2.09 -47.01
CA TYR A 684 20.24 2.61 -47.66
C TYR A 684 20.14 2.00 -49.06
N THR A 685 18.92 1.69 -49.48
CA THR A 685 18.63 1.25 -50.85
C THR A 685 17.78 2.31 -51.53
N GLY A 686 18.29 2.89 -52.61
CA GLY A 686 17.57 3.83 -53.46
C GLY A 686 16.39 3.15 -54.17
N SER A 687 15.44 3.96 -54.65
CA SER A 687 14.31 3.48 -55.45
C SER A 687 14.71 2.83 -56.78
N ASP A 688 15.93 3.09 -57.25
CA ASP A 688 16.58 2.50 -58.42
C ASP A 688 17.40 1.22 -58.11
N GLY A 689 17.45 0.80 -56.84
CA GLY A 689 18.22 -0.35 -56.37
C GLY A 689 19.69 -0.04 -56.06
N ALA A 690 20.15 1.20 -56.19
CA ALA A 690 21.49 1.59 -55.78
C ALA A 690 21.65 1.50 -54.25
N VAL A 691 22.81 1.02 -53.78
CA VAL A 691 23.08 0.87 -52.34
C VAL A 691 24.08 1.93 -51.88
N THR A 692 23.65 2.77 -50.94
CA THR A 692 24.48 3.76 -50.26
C THR A 692 24.79 3.28 -48.85
N LYS A 693 26.06 3.09 -48.55
CA LYS A 693 26.55 2.61 -47.25
C LYS A 693 27.14 3.79 -46.48
N VAL A 694 26.57 4.12 -45.34
CA VAL A 694 27.02 5.21 -44.48
C VAL A 694 27.60 4.61 -43.20
N VAL A 695 28.90 4.78 -42.98
CA VAL A 695 29.58 4.35 -41.76
C VAL A 695 29.91 5.58 -40.94
N THR A 696 29.23 5.77 -39.82
CA THR A 696 29.46 6.87 -38.89
C THR A 696 30.29 6.37 -37.71
N ASN A 697 31.49 6.92 -37.55
CA ASN A 697 32.36 6.71 -36.40
C ASN A 697 32.25 7.93 -35.46
N GLU A 698 31.47 7.77 -34.40
CA GLU A 698 31.25 8.81 -33.39
C GLU A 698 32.50 9.08 -32.56
N ASN A 699 33.44 8.12 -32.45
CA ASN A 699 34.67 8.28 -31.66
C ASN A 699 35.66 9.23 -32.33
N THR A 700 35.75 9.19 -33.66
CA THR A 700 36.63 10.07 -34.44
C THR A 700 35.88 11.29 -34.98
N GLY A 701 34.55 11.31 -34.90
CA GLY A 701 33.72 12.31 -35.56
C GLY A 701 33.87 12.23 -37.09
N THR A 702 34.02 11.04 -37.66
CA THR A 702 34.18 10.84 -39.11
C THR A 702 33.09 9.94 -39.66
N ARG A 703 32.53 10.29 -40.81
CA ARG A 703 31.51 9.50 -41.49
C ARG A 703 31.94 9.25 -42.93
N PHE A 704 31.93 7.99 -43.33
CA PHE A 704 32.29 7.55 -44.68
C PHE A 704 31.03 7.13 -45.42
N VAL A 705 30.83 7.68 -46.61
CA VAL A 705 29.74 7.32 -47.52
C VAL A 705 30.35 6.57 -48.69
N ALA A 706 29.87 5.36 -48.94
CA ALA A 706 30.37 4.51 -50.01
C ALA A 706 29.24 3.94 -50.86
N GLY A 707 29.55 3.65 -52.11
CA GLY A 707 28.66 2.92 -53.01
C GLY A 707 28.64 1.41 -52.74
N ALA A 708 27.93 0.66 -53.59
CA ALA A 708 27.78 -0.78 -53.47
C ALA A 708 29.13 -1.55 -53.42
N ASN A 709 30.15 -1.06 -54.12
CA ASN A 709 31.50 -1.68 -54.20
C ASN A 709 32.41 -1.35 -53.01
N ASP A 710 31.88 -0.73 -51.94
CA ASP A 710 32.65 -0.30 -50.76
C ASP A 710 33.71 0.79 -51.04
N GLU A 711 33.76 1.34 -52.27
CA GLU A 711 34.54 2.54 -52.58
C GLU A 711 33.93 3.77 -51.90
N ILE A 712 34.75 4.46 -51.10
CA ILE A 712 34.35 5.69 -50.40
C ILE A 712 34.18 6.80 -51.45
N GLN A 713 32.98 7.37 -51.49
CA GLN A 713 32.57 8.44 -52.38
C GLN A 713 32.55 9.79 -51.65
N GLU A 714 32.21 9.82 -50.36
CA GLU A 714 32.26 11.04 -49.55
C GLU A 714 32.80 10.76 -48.16
N ILE A 715 33.50 11.74 -47.61
CA ILE A 715 33.97 11.78 -46.23
C ILE A 715 33.36 13.02 -45.58
N TRP A 716 32.63 12.77 -44.50
CA TRP A 716 32.00 13.77 -43.67
C TRP A 716 32.73 13.82 -42.33
N GLN A 717 32.84 15.01 -41.76
CA GLN A 717 33.50 15.21 -40.48
C GLN A 717 32.61 16.03 -39.56
N ARG A 718 32.69 15.70 -38.28
CA ARG A 718 31.97 16.37 -37.20
C ARG A 718 32.81 17.53 -36.68
N ARG A 719 32.23 18.73 -36.66
CA ARG A 719 32.83 19.93 -36.05
C ARG A 719 32.76 19.84 -34.53
N GLY A 720 33.50 20.72 -33.86
CA GLY A 720 33.47 20.85 -32.39
C GLY A 720 32.10 21.27 -31.83
N ASP A 721 31.24 21.90 -32.63
CA ASP A 721 29.85 22.24 -32.27
C ASP A 721 28.86 21.08 -32.43
N GLY A 722 29.35 19.92 -32.93
CA GLY A 722 28.57 18.71 -33.13
C GLY A 722 27.91 18.57 -34.50
N THR A 723 28.00 19.57 -35.38
CA THR A 723 27.45 19.53 -36.74
C THR A 723 28.35 18.73 -37.70
N TRP A 724 27.76 18.11 -38.72
CA TRP A 724 28.50 17.37 -39.75
C TRP A 724 28.65 18.22 -41.01
N TYR A 725 29.84 18.21 -41.60
CA TYR A 725 30.11 18.86 -42.88
C TYR A 725 30.84 17.92 -43.84
N LEU A 726 30.64 18.14 -45.15
CA LEU A 726 31.28 17.36 -46.20
C LEU A 726 32.74 17.79 -46.34
N ARG A 727 33.66 16.98 -45.84
CA ARG A 727 35.11 17.27 -45.87
C ARG A 727 35.69 17.01 -47.25
N GLU A 728 35.44 15.82 -47.80
CA GLU A 728 35.97 15.37 -49.09
C GLU A 728 34.89 14.63 -49.88
N SER A 729 34.91 14.79 -51.20
CA SER A 729 34.01 14.04 -52.10
C SER A 729 34.70 13.69 -53.41
N VAL A 730 34.48 12.46 -53.88
CA VAL A 730 34.85 12.04 -55.24
C VAL A 730 34.03 12.81 -56.28
N THR A 731 32.81 13.26 -55.94
CA THR A 731 31.97 14.06 -56.84
C THR A 731 32.37 15.52 -56.92
N GLN A 732 33.36 15.94 -56.12
CA GLN A 732 33.92 17.29 -56.21
C GLN A 732 34.38 17.59 -57.65
N HIS A 733 34.86 16.59 -58.39
CA HIS A 733 35.20 16.71 -59.82
C HIS A 733 34.91 15.43 -60.62
N GLU A 734 34.55 15.55 -61.91
CA GLU A 734 34.52 14.39 -62.83
C GLU A 734 35.93 13.76 -62.91
N ARG A 735 36.05 12.45 -62.62
CA ARG A 735 37.30 11.69 -62.70
C ARG A 735 38.00 11.92 -64.04
N TYR A 736 39.18 12.53 -64.03
CA TYR A 736 40.22 12.15 -65.00
C TYR A 736 40.82 10.81 -64.54
N GLY A 737 41.32 9.97 -65.44
CA GLY A 737 41.76 8.60 -65.13
C GLY A 737 42.66 8.43 -63.90
N ASP A 738 42.75 7.18 -63.42
CA ASP A 738 43.61 6.66 -62.33
C ASP A 738 43.70 7.45 -61.00
N GLU A 739 42.82 8.43 -60.72
CA GLU A 739 42.67 8.92 -59.34
C GLU A 739 42.09 7.77 -58.48
N PRO A 740 42.82 7.31 -57.44
CA PRO A 740 42.34 6.24 -56.60
C PRO A 740 41.10 6.68 -55.83
N PRO A 741 40.15 5.77 -55.54
CA PRO A 741 39.03 6.09 -54.64
C PRO A 741 39.58 6.64 -53.31
N LEU A 742 38.82 7.51 -52.63
CA LEU A 742 39.19 8.07 -51.30
C LEU A 742 39.48 6.96 -50.26
N GLY A 743 39.04 5.75 -50.59
CA GLY A 743 39.57 4.47 -50.15
C GLY A 743 38.50 3.40 -50.28
N THR A 744 38.66 2.31 -49.54
CA THR A 744 37.62 1.28 -49.42
C THR A 744 37.16 1.12 -47.97
N LEU A 745 35.86 0.88 -47.78
CA LEU A 745 35.28 0.57 -46.48
C LEU A 745 35.82 -0.78 -45.98
N GLY A 746 36.86 -0.73 -45.15
CA GLY A 746 37.44 -1.90 -44.48
C GLY A 746 38.83 -1.61 -43.92
N GLU A 747 39.65 -0.91 -44.70
CA GLU A 747 40.97 -0.46 -44.29
C GLU A 747 40.92 0.91 -43.58
N ASN A 748 40.03 1.80 -44.01
CA ASN A 748 40.06 3.22 -43.58
C ASN A 748 39.21 3.57 -42.35
N TRP A 749 38.32 2.70 -41.88
CA TRP A 749 37.48 2.97 -40.68
C TRP A 749 37.86 2.15 -39.45
N ARG A 750 38.79 1.19 -39.59
CA ARG A 750 39.51 0.56 -38.47
C ARG A 750 40.63 1.48 -38.02
#